data_AF-A0A7S9DQU1-F1
#
_entry.id   AF-A0A7S9DQU1-F1
#
_cell.length_a   1.000
_cell.length_b   1.000
_cell.length_c   1.000
_cell.angle_alpha   90.00
_cell.angle_beta   90.00
_cell.angle_gamma   90.00
#
_symmetry.space_group_name_H-M   'P 1'
#
loop_
_entity.id
_entity.type
_entity.pdbx_description
1 polymer ?
#
loop_
_entity_poly.entity_id
_entity_poly.type
_entity_poly.pdbx_seq_one_letter_code
_entity_poly.pdbx_strand_id
1 'polypeptide(L)'
;MSATESKVKTAPKTSKKTLKSAEAEALKVALDAAQVEYVPVTALVKSPLNVRTIPYPAEKVCSMADSIEAIGLLQNLVVHNLPDGRCGVAAGGRRLKALQLLQSENRIDAGYQVMVKKVPDELAVAASMAENEQQMAMHPSEQIAGFRTLAEQGKTPAQIGDLLGFGTRHVQRMLKLTELAPEILAALAKDEITTEHCQALALESDQKRQVEVLESARKRSWNNEVSVSSIRNLIISEEVSTNGDKFRFVGEAAFSPDEIRVDLFSSENGGYVKSASLDTALLEKLQNIAEHLREAEGWSWCDGRLDPISHYGKDTKIWRLHAVPPVEYTEAESERLAELEALEAKYEDENPGVNDDVVAGALEAVWEEQQTIAHRAKHRAWTDEMKQSAGVVVSWTGQEVKVQRGVVLCADEKMEEKDASTDQAPEKVDPLDAVSVPLLTRLSSERTLAVQAALLQQPQKAVALMVWKMCNSVFHTTTSVKEPFCISVSVSHYALTREAPDGENSVAFQAIQSEKERLEALLPENWRKDMTTFFTLDGATLMALMAFCTACSIDGVQGKDEFGRKHQSSLDGVENAIQFDLRDWWKPTADNLFSHMKLPHIVQALSQAGLAGAAQDAAKMKKKDAAEHAEHFLSKIRWVPEWMTSADNQKQLAAKSELSLAISQNDTDADAGDVTDHNNPACAA
;
A
#
# COMPACT_ATOMS: atom_id res chain seq x y z
N MET A 1 33.58 -29.26 -9.58
CA MET A 1 34.22 -28.06 -8.99
C MET A 1 33.22 -26.93 -9.19
N SER A 2 32.44 -26.42 -8.25
CA SER A 2 32.41 -26.48 -6.79
C SER A 2 30.94 -26.35 -6.38
N ALA A 3 30.49 -27.13 -5.39
CA ALA A 3 29.16 -27.03 -4.80
C ALA A 3 29.12 -25.85 -3.82
N THR A 4 28.17 -24.94 -3.97
CA THR A 4 27.92 -23.89 -2.97
C THR A 4 26.67 -24.23 -2.17
N GLU A 5 26.91 -24.67 -0.94
CA GLU A 5 25.95 -25.01 0.10
C GLU A 5 25.07 -23.80 0.47
N SER A 6 23.75 -23.99 0.47
CA SER A 6 22.79 -23.03 1.00
C SER A 6 22.82 -23.03 2.53
N LYS A 7 23.36 -21.94 3.12
CA LYS A 7 23.28 -21.69 4.57
C LYS A 7 21.85 -21.34 4.98
N VAL A 8 21.22 -22.23 5.75
CA VAL A 8 19.98 -21.97 6.50
C VAL A 8 20.25 -20.91 7.58
N LYS A 9 19.46 -19.83 7.57
CA LYS A 9 19.51 -18.76 8.58
C LYS A 9 19.02 -19.31 9.94
N THR A 10 19.91 -19.32 10.93
CA THR A 10 19.62 -19.63 12.33
C THR A 10 18.84 -18.50 13.02
N ALA A 11 17.80 -18.87 13.77
CA ALA A 11 16.99 -18.00 14.64
C ALA A 11 17.84 -17.27 15.72
N PRO A 12 17.39 -16.10 16.23
CA PRO A 12 18.16 -15.31 17.18
C PRO A 12 18.26 -16.00 18.54
N LYS A 13 19.49 -16.08 19.07
CA LYS A 13 19.79 -16.70 20.37
C LYS A 13 19.24 -15.82 21.50
N THR A 14 18.31 -16.35 22.28
CA THR A 14 17.95 -15.80 23.59
C THR A 14 19.18 -15.87 24.51
N SER A 15 19.55 -14.73 25.10
CA SER A 15 20.64 -14.61 26.08
C SER A 15 20.33 -15.50 27.29
N LYS A 16 21.05 -16.62 27.43
CA LYS A 16 20.97 -17.50 28.61
C LYS A 16 21.71 -16.84 29.76
N LYS A 17 20.98 -16.48 30.82
CA LYS A 17 21.56 -16.06 32.11
C LYS A 17 21.95 -17.33 32.87
N THR A 18 23.23 -17.50 33.17
CA THR A 18 23.74 -18.68 33.87
C THR A 18 23.16 -18.74 35.28
N LEU A 19 22.28 -19.70 35.55
CA LEU A 19 21.74 -19.98 36.88
C LEU A 19 22.87 -20.40 37.83
N LYS A 20 23.02 -19.68 38.94
CA LYS A 20 23.68 -20.16 40.16
C LYS A 20 22.59 -20.46 41.17
N SER A 21 21.99 -21.66 41.15
CA SER A 21 21.08 -22.07 42.24
C SER A 21 21.83 -22.96 43.23
N ALA A 22 21.67 -22.69 44.53
CA ALA A 22 22.18 -23.55 45.60
C ALA A 22 21.58 -24.97 45.53
N GLU A 23 20.39 -25.10 44.92
CA GLU A 23 19.70 -26.37 44.67
C GLU A 23 20.41 -27.24 43.62
N ALA A 24 21.01 -26.64 42.58
CA ALA A 24 21.78 -27.39 41.59
C ALA A 24 23.07 -27.98 42.19
N GLU A 25 23.73 -27.23 43.09
CA GLU A 25 24.90 -27.73 43.81
C GLU A 25 24.51 -28.82 44.83
N ALA A 26 23.40 -28.63 45.56
CA ALA A 26 22.87 -29.64 46.47
C ALA A 26 22.45 -30.93 45.73
N LEU A 27 21.83 -30.80 44.55
CA LEU A 27 21.47 -31.93 43.70
C LEU A 27 22.70 -32.69 43.20
N LYS A 28 23.74 -31.98 42.77
CA LYS A 28 25.00 -32.60 42.33
C LYS A 28 25.66 -33.39 43.47
N VAL A 29 25.79 -32.79 44.65
CA VAL A 29 26.33 -33.46 45.85
C VAL A 29 25.50 -34.69 46.21
N ALA A 30 24.18 -34.59 46.17
CA ALA A 30 23.29 -35.71 46.46
C ALA A 30 23.34 -36.83 45.40
N LEU A 31 23.45 -36.50 44.11
CA LEU A 31 23.59 -37.49 43.04
C LEU A 31 24.95 -38.20 43.08
N ASP A 32 26.01 -37.51 43.50
CA ASP A 32 27.34 -38.11 43.69
C ASP A 32 27.38 -39.00 44.93
N ALA A 33 26.65 -38.64 45.99
CA ALA A 33 26.52 -39.43 47.21
C ALA A 33 25.50 -40.58 47.12
N ALA A 34 24.53 -40.50 46.21
CA ALA A 34 23.49 -41.52 46.04
C ALA A 34 24.09 -42.84 45.57
N GLN A 35 23.84 -43.91 46.35
CA GLN A 35 24.28 -45.25 46.00
C GLN A 35 23.54 -45.76 44.75
N VAL A 36 24.27 -46.48 43.91
CA VAL A 36 23.70 -47.16 42.75
C VAL A 36 23.06 -48.46 43.21
N GLU A 37 21.75 -48.59 43.01
CA GLU A 37 20.97 -49.78 43.30
C GLU A 37 20.58 -50.48 41.99
N TYR A 38 20.36 -51.80 42.06
CA TYR A 38 19.81 -52.59 40.96
C TYR A 38 18.36 -52.94 41.30
N VAL A 39 17.45 -52.53 40.42
CA VAL A 39 16.00 -52.72 40.59
C VAL A 39 15.45 -53.46 39.38
N PRO A 40 14.58 -54.49 39.55
CA PRO A 40 13.91 -55.15 38.43
C PRO A 40 13.14 -54.14 37.57
N VAL A 41 13.18 -54.30 36.24
CA VAL A 41 12.45 -53.43 35.30
C VAL A 41 10.95 -53.35 35.60
N THR A 42 10.37 -54.43 36.13
CA THR A 42 8.96 -54.52 36.54
C THR A 42 8.59 -53.64 37.73
N ALA A 43 9.56 -53.26 38.56
CA ALA A 43 9.36 -52.37 39.71
C ALA A 43 9.52 -50.88 39.34
N LEU A 44 9.85 -50.56 38.08
CA LEU A 44 10.05 -49.19 37.61
C LEU A 44 8.82 -48.65 36.87
N VAL A 45 8.34 -47.49 37.31
CA VAL A 45 7.24 -46.77 36.66
C VAL A 45 7.60 -45.31 36.43
N LYS A 46 6.97 -44.66 35.46
CA LYS A 46 7.17 -43.23 35.22
C LYS A 46 6.67 -42.45 36.43
N SER A 47 7.51 -41.59 36.99
CA SER A 47 7.16 -40.78 38.15
C SER A 47 6.17 -39.67 37.81
N PRO A 48 5.20 -39.35 38.70
CA PRO A 48 4.43 -38.11 38.63
C PRO A 48 5.30 -36.85 38.71
N LEU A 49 6.50 -36.95 39.30
CA LEU A 49 7.48 -35.87 39.42
C LEU A 49 8.37 -35.71 38.17
N ASN A 50 8.11 -36.49 37.11
CA ASN A 50 8.81 -36.34 35.85
C ASN A 50 8.19 -35.18 35.05
N VAL A 51 8.98 -34.14 34.79
CA VAL A 51 8.49 -32.92 34.12
C VAL A 51 8.16 -33.13 32.64
N ARG A 52 8.65 -34.21 32.01
CA ARG A 52 8.19 -34.61 30.66
C ARG A 52 6.92 -35.43 30.76
N THR A 53 5.83 -34.93 30.19
CA THR A 53 4.52 -35.58 30.18
C THR A 53 4.18 -36.18 28.81
N ILE A 54 4.68 -35.59 27.71
CA ILE A 54 4.37 -36.02 26.34
C ILE A 54 5.04 -37.36 26.02
N PRO A 55 4.34 -38.30 25.34
CA PRO A 55 4.93 -39.55 24.88
C PRO A 55 6.14 -39.34 23.94
N TYR A 56 7.15 -40.19 24.08
CA TYR A 56 8.32 -40.14 23.19
C TYR A 56 7.97 -40.72 21.81
N PRO A 57 8.50 -40.13 20.70
CA PRO A 57 8.32 -40.70 19.36
C PRO A 57 8.82 -42.14 19.28
N ALA A 58 8.04 -43.03 18.66
CA ALA A 58 8.33 -44.46 18.60
C ALA A 58 9.73 -44.75 18.05
N GLU A 59 10.12 -44.08 16.96
CA GLU A 59 11.45 -44.23 16.34
C GLU A 59 12.60 -43.95 17.32
N LYS A 60 12.47 -42.90 18.16
CA LYS A 60 13.48 -42.54 19.17
C LYS A 60 13.51 -43.53 20.32
N VAL A 61 12.38 -44.14 20.66
CA VAL A 61 12.31 -45.20 21.66
C VAL A 61 12.93 -46.48 21.12
N CYS A 62 12.63 -46.90 19.89
CA CYS A 62 13.22 -48.06 19.24
C CYS A 62 14.75 -47.93 19.11
N SER A 63 15.22 -46.79 18.60
CA SER A 63 16.67 -46.52 18.50
C SER A 63 17.37 -46.57 19.87
N MET A 64 16.72 -46.11 20.95
CA MET A 64 17.24 -46.22 22.31
C MET A 64 17.20 -47.67 22.83
N ALA A 65 16.16 -48.44 22.50
CA ALA A 65 16.05 -49.85 22.86
C ALA A 65 17.19 -50.66 22.20
N ASP A 66 17.43 -50.46 20.91
CA ASP A 66 18.54 -51.12 20.19
C ASP A 66 19.91 -50.74 20.77
N SER A 67 20.09 -49.47 21.16
CA SER A 67 21.32 -49.03 21.82
C SER A 67 21.51 -49.68 23.20
N ILE A 68 20.43 -49.82 23.98
CA ILE A 68 20.47 -50.45 25.30
C ILE A 68 20.76 -51.95 25.17
N GLU A 69 20.21 -52.62 24.16
CA GLU A 69 20.51 -54.04 23.90
C GLU A 69 21.96 -54.25 23.47
N ALA A 70 22.48 -53.40 22.58
CA ALA A 70 23.82 -53.57 22.03
C ALA A 70 24.96 -53.21 23.01
N ILE A 71 24.78 -52.15 23.81
CA ILE A 71 25.87 -51.53 24.60
C ILE A 71 25.53 -51.50 26.11
N GLY A 72 24.28 -51.77 26.48
CA GLY A 72 23.80 -51.67 27.85
C GLY A 72 23.35 -50.25 28.22
N LEU A 73 22.80 -50.12 29.44
CA LEU A 73 22.34 -48.84 29.97
C LEU A 73 23.54 -48.00 30.48
N LEU A 74 24.02 -47.08 29.65
CA LEU A 74 25.20 -46.25 29.95
C LEU A 74 24.99 -45.19 31.04
N GLN A 75 23.76 -44.70 31.18
CA GLN A 75 23.40 -43.70 32.20
C GLN A 75 22.31 -44.27 33.10
N ASN A 76 22.51 -44.17 34.41
CA ASN A 76 21.56 -44.66 35.42
C ASN A 76 20.26 -43.85 35.42
N LEU A 77 19.14 -44.49 35.75
CA LEU A 77 17.87 -43.79 35.99
C LEU A 77 17.90 -43.13 37.37
N VAL A 78 17.25 -41.97 37.53
CA VAL A 78 17.06 -41.36 38.87
C VAL A 78 15.65 -41.66 39.34
N VAL A 79 15.54 -42.28 40.50
CA VAL A 79 14.27 -42.79 41.05
C VAL A 79 14.01 -42.30 42.46
N HIS A 80 12.74 -42.26 42.83
CA HIS A 80 12.27 -42.06 44.21
C HIS A 80 11.29 -43.16 44.61
N ASN A 81 10.99 -43.27 45.91
CA ASN A 81 10.07 -44.28 46.42
C ASN A 81 8.61 -43.83 46.25
N LEU A 82 7.81 -44.64 45.57
CA LEU A 82 6.36 -44.44 45.54
C LEU A 82 5.69 -45.08 46.75
N PRO A 83 4.49 -44.60 47.16
CA PRO A 83 3.75 -45.15 48.31
C PRO A 83 3.39 -46.64 48.17
N ASP A 84 3.34 -47.15 46.94
CA ASP A 84 3.03 -48.55 46.61
C ASP A 84 4.26 -49.48 46.64
N GLY A 85 5.43 -48.96 47.05
CA GLY A 85 6.69 -49.71 47.11
C GLY A 85 7.44 -49.81 45.79
N ARG A 86 6.92 -49.25 44.69
CA ARG A 86 7.63 -49.18 43.40
C ARG A 86 8.60 -48.00 43.35
N CYS A 87 9.50 -48.03 42.37
CA CYS A 87 10.44 -46.95 42.12
C CYS A 87 9.92 -46.04 40.99
N GLY A 88 9.64 -44.78 41.31
CA GLY A 88 9.20 -43.77 40.35
C GLY A 88 10.38 -43.11 39.65
N VAL A 89 10.51 -43.30 38.33
CA VAL A 89 11.57 -42.71 37.50
C VAL A 89 11.31 -41.23 37.24
N ALA A 90 12.03 -40.37 37.95
CA ALA A 90 11.96 -38.91 37.81
C ALA A 90 12.85 -38.39 36.67
N ALA A 91 14.02 -39.00 36.46
CA ALA A 91 14.93 -38.71 35.35
C ALA A 91 15.29 -39.99 34.57
N GLY A 92 15.31 -39.92 33.24
CA GLY A 92 15.55 -41.05 32.34
C GLY A 92 14.28 -41.69 31.75
N GLY A 93 13.19 -40.94 31.61
CA GLY A 93 11.91 -41.46 31.13
C GLY A 93 11.95 -42.16 29.76
N ARG A 94 12.77 -41.67 28.81
CA ARG A 94 12.96 -42.32 27.50
C ARG A 94 13.66 -43.67 27.61
N ARG A 95 14.66 -43.76 28.50
CA ARG A 95 15.39 -44.99 28.81
C ARG A 95 14.46 -46.02 29.46
N LEU A 96 13.60 -45.58 30.39
CA LEU A 96 12.54 -46.43 30.95
C LEU A 96 11.63 -46.99 29.86
N LYS A 97 11.17 -46.16 28.91
CA LYS A 97 10.31 -46.66 27.82
C LYS A 97 11.01 -47.62 26.87
N ALA A 98 12.28 -47.40 26.58
CA ALA A 98 13.08 -48.34 25.81
C ALA A 98 13.23 -49.70 26.53
N LEU A 99 13.50 -49.69 27.84
CA LEU A 99 13.55 -50.92 28.66
C LEU A 99 12.20 -51.66 28.69
N GLN A 100 11.09 -50.92 28.84
CA GLN A 100 9.75 -51.51 28.79
C GLN A 100 9.40 -52.07 27.41
N LEU A 101 9.88 -51.44 26.32
CA LEU A 101 9.74 -51.95 24.96
C LEU A 101 10.49 -53.28 24.80
N LEU A 102 11.78 -53.32 25.18
CA LEU A 102 12.59 -54.54 25.17
C LEU A 102 11.93 -55.68 25.96
N GLN A 103 11.33 -55.36 27.11
CA GLN A 103 10.60 -56.35 27.92
C GLN A 103 9.35 -56.85 27.20
N SER A 104 8.56 -55.96 26.60
CA SER A 104 7.34 -56.34 25.87
C SER A 104 7.62 -57.17 24.62
N GLU A 105 8.78 -56.97 24.00
CA GLU A 105 9.27 -57.75 22.86
C GLU A 105 9.96 -59.07 23.28
N ASN A 106 10.01 -59.39 24.58
CA ASN A 106 10.73 -60.52 25.16
C ASN A 106 12.24 -60.55 24.83
N ARG A 107 12.84 -59.38 24.56
CA ARG A 107 14.29 -59.23 24.36
C ARG A 107 15.05 -59.17 25.70
N ILE A 108 14.37 -58.77 26.78
CA ILE A 108 14.87 -58.86 28.17
C ILE A 108 13.82 -59.52 29.07
N ASP A 109 14.28 -60.20 30.13
CA ASP A 109 13.40 -60.88 31.07
C ASP A 109 12.77 -59.95 32.11
N ALA A 110 11.71 -60.41 32.79
CA ALA A 110 10.99 -59.62 33.79
C ALA A 110 11.79 -59.31 35.07
N GLY A 111 12.85 -60.07 35.33
CA GLY A 111 13.81 -59.88 36.42
C GLY A 111 15.03 -59.06 36.02
N TYR A 112 15.08 -58.54 34.78
CA TYR A 112 16.21 -57.75 34.28
C TYR A 112 16.51 -56.58 35.21
N GLN A 113 17.74 -56.56 35.73
CA GLN A 113 18.18 -55.62 36.74
C GLN A 113 18.64 -54.31 36.11
N VAL A 114 18.02 -53.20 36.51
CA VAL A 114 18.29 -51.86 35.99
C VAL A 114 19.04 -51.05 37.04
N MET A 115 20.16 -50.43 36.64
CA MET A 115 20.93 -49.53 37.50
C MET A 115 20.18 -48.21 37.71
N VAL A 116 19.91 -47.89 38.98
CA VAL A 116 19.21 -46.67 39.40
C VAL A 116 19.98 -45.92 40.49
N LYS A 117 19.83 -44.61 40.54
CA LYS A 117 20.24 -43.76 41.67
C LYS A 117 19.00 -43.29 42.40
N LYS A 118 18.92 -43.60 43.70
CA LYS A 118 17.75 -43.30 44.53
C LYS A 118 17.91 -41.97 45.24
N VAL A 119 16.92 -41.09 45.11
CA VAL A 119 16.94 -39.74 45.71
C VAL A 119 15.62 -39.44 46.44
N PRO A 120 15.63 -38.55 47.44
CA PRO A 120 14.40 -37.99 48.04
C PRO A 120 13.53 -37.24 47.03
N ASP A 121 12.22 -37.18 47.28
CA ASP A 121 11.22 -36.56 46.38
C ASP A 121 11.56 -35.12 45.99
N GLU A 122 12.04 -34.31 46.94
CA GLU A 122 12.46 -32.92 46.72
C GLU A 122 13.57 -32.82 45.66
N LEU A 123 14.53 -33.75 45.71
CA LEU A 123 15.64 -33.82 44.76
C LEU A 123 15.24 -34.53 43.45
N ALA A 124 14.20 -35.35 43.46
CA ALA A 124 13.69 -36.02 42.27
C ALA A 124 13.10 -35.00 41.26
N VAL A 125 12.37 -33.99 41.74
CA VAL A 125 11.86 -32.88 40.90
C VAL A 125 13.02 -32.12 40.28
N ALA A 126 14.01 -31.74 41.09
CA ALA A 126 15.20 -31.02 40.64
C ALA A 126 16.01 -31.82 39.61
N ALA A 127 16.20 -33.13 39.84
CA ALA A 127 16.86 -34.04 38.90
C ALA A 127 16.14 -34.10 37.55
N SER A 128 14.81 -34.14 37.58
CA SER A 128 13.99 -34.15 36.37
C SER A 128 14.13 -32.85 35.58
N MET A 129 14.11 -31.69 36.26
CA MET A 129 14.30 -30.38 35.62
C MET A 129 15.69 -30.26 34.99
N ALA A 130 16.74 -30.65 35.73
CA ALA A 130 18.14 -30.53 35.30
C ALA A 130 18.48 -31.41 34.08
N GLU A 131 18.01 -32.67 34.04
CA GLU A 131 18.22 -33.55 32.88
C GLU A 131 17.62 -32.96 31.61
N ASN A 132 16.41 -32.40 31.71
CA ASN A 132 15.68 -31.85 30.59
C ASN A 132 16.24 -30.51 30.10
N GLU A 133 16.95 -29.77 30.95
CA GLU A 133 17.68 -28.56 30.53
C GLU A 133 18.94 -28.90 29.71
N GLN A 134 19.60 -30.02 30.01
CA GLN A 134 20.86 -30.44 29.37
C GLN A 134 20.66 -31.29 28.09
N GLN A 135 19.54 -32.01 27.95
CA GLN A 135 19.28 -32.88 26.79
C GLN A 135 18.00 -32.52 26.04
N MET A 136 18.15 -31.69 25.01
CA MET A 136 17.13 -31.28 24.02
C MET A 136 16.03 -30.38 24.59
N ALA A 137 15.63 -29.36 23.82
CA ALA A 137 14.55 -28.46 24.19
C ALA A 137 13.28 -29.25 24.57
N MET A 138 12.80 -29.06 25.79
CA MET A 138 11.48 -29.52 26.24
C MET A 138 10.41 -29.05 25.25
N HIS A 139 9.37 -29.86 25.03
CA HIS A 139 8.32 -29.49 24.08
C HIS A 139 7.62 -28.19 24.55
N PRO A 140 7.27 -27.23 23.67
CA PRO A 140 6.67 -25.96 24.08
C PRO A 140 5.43 -26.11 24.97
N SER A 141 4.57 -27.09 24.71
CA SER A 141 3.39 -27.37 25.56
C SER A 141 3.78 -27.79 27.00
N GLU A 142 4.85 -28.59 27.16
CA GLU A 142 5.34 -28.98 28.49
C GLU A 142 5.96 -27.78 29.22
N GLN A 143 6.65 -26.90 28.50
CA GLN A 143 7.19 -25.66 29.08
C GLN A 143 6.05 -24.78 29.60
N ILE A 144 5.02 -24.52 28.78
CA ILE A 144 3.84 -23.73 29.16
C ILE A 144 3.17 -24.32 30.42
N ALA A 145 3.00 -25.64 30.48
CA ALA A 145 2.47 -26.32 31.66
C ALA A 145 3.34 -26.10 32.91
N GLY A 146 4.67 -26.20 32.77
CA GLY A 146 5.61 -25.91 33.87
C GLY A 146 5.53 -24.47 34.37
N PHE A 147 5.43 -23.49 33.46
CA PHE A 147 5.21 -22.09 33.83
C PHE A 147 3.89 -21.90 34.60
N ARG A 148 2.80 -22.56 34.17
CA ARG A 148 1.50 -22.53 34.86
C ARG A 148 1.63 -23.06 36.29
N THR A 149 2.24 -24.23 36.48
CA THR A 149 2.41 -24.84 37.80
C THR A 149 3.18 -23.93 38.77
N LEU A 150 4.23 -23.25 38.29
CA LEU A 150 4.98 -22.33 39.14
C LEU A 150 4.17 -21.07 39.51
N ALA A 151 3.32 -20.58 38.60
CA ALA A 151 2.43 -19.45 38.89
C ALA A 151 1.30 -19.84 39.86
N GLU A 152 0.71 -21.04 39.73
CA GLU A 152 -0.29 -21.59 40.65
C GLU A 152 0.27 -21.77 42.07
N GLN A 153 1.58 -22.01 42.20
CA GLN A 153 2.30 -22.02 43.49
C GLN A 153 2.54 -20.61 44.07
N GLY A 154 2.01 -19.54 43.45
CA GLY A 154 2.11 -18.16 43.92
C GLY A 154 3.42 -17.44 43.59
N LYS A 155 4.26 -17.98 42.69
CA LYS A 155 5.51 -17.33 42.29
C LYS A 155 5.25 -16.20 41.29
N THR A 156 5.93 -15.06 41.46
CA THR A 156 5.86 -13.93 40.52
C THR A 156 6.65 -14.20 39.23
N PRO A 157 6.35 -13.50 38.11
CA PRO A 157 7.10 -13.68 36.86
C PRO A 157 8.61 -13.44 36.99
N ALA A 158 9.03 -12.52 37.87
CA ALA A 158 10.43 -12.27 38.15
C ALA A 158 11.10 -13.46 38.87
N GLN A 159 10.45 -14.00 39.90
CA GLN A 159 10.94 -15.18 40.64
C GLN A 159 11.00 -16.43 39.75
N ILE A 160 10.01 -16.63 38.89
CA ILE A 160 10.01 -17.74 37.92
C ILE A 160 11.16 -17.58 36.91
N GLY A 161 11.42 -16.35 36.45
CA GLY A 161 12.54 -16.04 35.56
C GLY A 161 13.89 -16.31 36.21
N ASP A 162 14.05 -15.93 37.48
CA ASP A 162 15.25 -16.20 38.26
C ASP A 162 15.44 -17.69 38.57
N LEU A 163 14.36 -18.47 38.70
CA LEU A 163 14.41 -19.93 38.92
C LEU A 163 14.77 -20.70 37.65
N LEU A 164 14.21 -20.28 36.50
CA LEU A 164 14.32 -20.99 35.22
C LEU A 164 15.35 -20.38 34.25
N GLY A 165 16.01 -19.29 34.62
CA GLY A 165 17.04 -18.64 33.80
C GLY A 165 16.50 -17.82 32.62
N PHE A 166 15.23 -17.40 32.66
CA PHE A 166 14.58 -16.61 31.63
C PHE A 166 14.38 -15.14 32.05
N GLY A 167 14.39 -14.23 31.09
CA GLY A 167 14.03 -12.83 31.36
C GLY A 167 12.54 -12.67 31.72
N THR A 168 12.20 -11.71 32.59
CA THR A 168 10.81 -11.47 33.06
C THR A 168 9.79 -11.35 31.93
N ARG A 169 10.14 -10.67 30.83
CA ARG A 169 9.27 -10.53 29.65
C ARG A 169 8.99 -11.86 28.95
N HIS A 170 9.96 -12.77 28.92
CA HIS A 170 9.77 -14.11 28.37
C HIS A 170 8.82 -14.93 29.25
N VAL A 171 8.96 -14.83 30.57
CA VAL A 171 8.05 -15.50 31.52
C VAL A 171 6.62 -14.98 31.37
N GLN A 172 6.43 -13.66 31.28
CA GLN A 172 5.09 -13.07 31.05
C GLN A 172 4.45 -13.58 29.76
N ARG A 173 5.23 -13.69 28.67
CA ARG A 173 4.76 -14.29 27.41
C ARG A 173 4.33 -15.74 27.58
N MET A 174 5.12 -16.56 28.29
CA MET A 174 4.78 -17.96 28.54
C MET A 174 3.54 -18.09 29.41
N LEU A 175 3.41 -17.26 30.46
CA LEU A 175 2.22 -17.21 31.31
C LEU A 175 0.98 -16.82 30.50
N LYS A 176 1.09 -15.89 29.55
CA LYS A 176 -0.04 -15.56 28.67
C LYS A 176 -0.50 -16.75 27.83
N LEU A 177 0.43 -17.59 27.35
CA LEU A 177 0.09 -18.82 26.63
C LEU A 177 -0.60 -19.87 27.53
N THR A 178 -0.44 -19.79 28.86
CA THR A 178 -1.15 -20.68 29.78
C THR A 178 -2.66 -20.39 29.84
N GLU A 179 -3.12 -19.24 29.37
CA GLU A 179 -4.53 -18.84 29.37
C GLU A 179 -5.29 -19.34 28.13
N LEU A 180 -4.60 -19.95 27.16
CA LEU A 180 -5.20 -20.50 25.94
C LEU A 180 -6.21 -21.62 26.24
N ALA A 181 -7.21 -21.75 25.37
CA ALA A 181 -8.20 -22.80 25.45
C ALA A 181 -7.55 -24.20 25.53
N PRO A 182 -8.08 -25.13 26.35
CA PRO A 182 -7.51 -26.47 26.51
C PRO A 182 -7.32 -27.22 25.18
N GLU A 183 -8.21 -27.00 24.22
CA GLU A 183 -8.17 -27.59 22.88
C GLU A 183 -6.96 -27.12 22.06
N ILE A 184 -6.57 -25.85 22.20
CA ILE A 184 -5.41 -25.26 21.53
C ILE A 184 -4.12 -25.82 22.14
N LEU A 185 -4.06 -25.94 23.46
CA LEU A 185 -2.91 -26.55 24.15
C LEU A 185 -2.76 -28.04 23.82
N ALA A 186 -3.88 -28.74 23.65
CA ALA A 186 -3.89 -30.12 23.18
C ALA A 186 -3.44 -30.25 21.72
N ALA A 187 -3.86 -29.34 20.84
CA ALA A 187 -3.38 -29.28 19.45
C ALA A 187 -1.87 -29.01 19.39
N LEU A 188 -1.36 -28.09 20.21
CA LEU A 188 0.08 -27.84 20.35
C LEU A 188 0.82 -29.10 20.84
N ALA A 189 0.28 -29.81 21.84
CA ALA A 189 0.90 -31.04 22.37
C ALA A 189 0.96 -32.20 21.34
N LYS A 190 0.14 -32.14 20.29
CA LYS A 190 0.13 -33.11 19.18
C LYS A 190 0.94 -32.65 17.96
N ASP A 191 1.63 -31.52 18.05
CA ASP A 191 2.32 -30.86 16.92
C ASP A 191 1.38 -30.52 15.74
N GLU A 192 0.05 -30.42 15.97
CA GLU A 192 -0.91 -29.98 14.94
C GLU A 192 -0.81 -28.47 14.65
N ILE A 193 -0.30 -27.72 15.62
CA ILE A 193 -0.04 -26.28 15.53
C ILE A 193 1.31 -25.98 16.20
N THR A 194 1.95 -24.88 15.80
CA THR A 194 3.22 -24.44 16.37
C THR A 194 3.03 -23.37 17.45
N THR A 195 4.08 -23.10 18.22
CA THR A 195 4.09 -22.01 19.22
C THR A 195 3.69 -20.65 18.63
N GLU A 196 4.04 -20.37 17.37
CA GLU A 196 3.68 -19.11 16.70
C GLU A 196 2.16 -18.98 16.49
N HIS A 197 1.47 -20.09 16.22
CA HIS A 197 0.00 -20.12 16.16
C HIS A 197 -0.61 -19.83 17.52
N CYS A 198 -0.06 -20.42 18.59
CA CYS A 198 -0.50 -20.16 19.96
C CYS A 198 -0.28 -18.69 20.35
N GLN A 199 0.82 -18.07 19.94
CA GLN A 199 1.08 -16.65 20.16
C GLN A 199 0.05 -15.76 19.44
N ALA A 200 -0.32 -16.10 18.20
CA ALA A 200 -1.35 -15.40 17.47
C ALA A 200 -2.74 -15.57 18.11
N LEU A 201 -3.09 -16.77 18.57
CA LEU A 201 -4.36 -17.04 19.25
C LEU A 201 -4.45 -16.38 20.62
N ALA A 202 -3.32 -16.20 21.32
CA ALA A 202 -3.25 -15.52 22.62
C ALA A 202 -3.56 -14.01 22.55
N LEU A 203 -3.72 -13.46 21.34
CA LEU A 203 -4.27 -12.13 21.11
C LEU A 203 -5.75 -12.06 21.53
N GLU A 204 -6.51 -13.13 21.31
CA GLU A 204 -7.91 -13.22 21.72
C GLU A 204 -7.98 -13.67 23.19
N SER A 205 -8.83 -13.03 23.99
CA SER A 205 -8.98 -13.36 25.42
C SER A 205 -10.09 -14.37 25.69
N ASP A 206 -11.12 -14.43 24.83
CA ASP A 206 -12.20 -15.42 24.95
C ASP A 206 -11.76 -16.78 24.39
N GLN A 207 -11.67 -17.78 25.27
CA GLN A 207 -11.30 -19.15 24.92
C GLN A 207 -12.21 -19.80 23.86
N LYS A 208 -13.52 -19.47 23.85
CA LYS A 208 -14.43 -20.00 22.82
C LYS A 208 -14.12 -19.41 21.45
N ARG A 209 -13.92 -18.08 21.41
CA ARG A 209 -13.56 -17.36 20.19
C ARG A 209 -12.20 -17.83 19.64
N GLN A 210 -11.22 -18.11 20.50
CA GLN A 210 -9.94 -18.68 20.09
C GLN A 210 -10.13 -19.99 19.30
N VAL A 211 -10.99 -20.90 19.78
CA VAL A 211 -11.30 -22.16 19.11
C VAL A 211 -12.01 -21.92 17.78
N GLU A 212 -13.01 -21.04 17.74
CA GLU A 212 -13.73 -20.68 16.51
C GLU A 212 -12.80 -20.12 15.43
N VAL A 213 -11.85 -19.26 15.83
CA VAL A 213 -10.85 -18.68 14.94
C VAL A 213 -9.92 -19.76 14.40
N LEU A 214 -9.44 -20.67 15.25
CA LEU A 214 -8.58 -21.77 14.81
C LEU A 214 -9.30 -22.69 13.81
N GLU A 215 -10.55 -23.05 14.08
CA GLU A 215 -11.37 -23.86 13.17
C GLU A 215 -11.66 -23.14 11.85
N SER A 216 -11.93 -21.83 11.92
CA SER A 216 -12.11 -21.00 10.71
C SER A 216 -10.82 -20.90 9.89
N ALA A 217 -9.66 -20.79 10.55
CA ALA A 217 -8.36 -20.77 9.90
C ALA A 217 -8.03 -22.13 9.26
N ARG A 218 -8.36 -23.25 9.90
CA ARG A 218 -8.25 -24.60 9.34
C ARG A 218 -9.09 -24.77 8.08
N LYS A 219 -10.35 -24.30 8.09
CA LYS A 219 -11.24 -24.34 6.90
C LYS A 219 -10.72 -23.51 5.72
N ARG A 220 -9.99 -22.43 6.00
CA ARG A 220 -9.39 -21.55 4.99
C ARG A 220 -7.98 -21.98 4.58
N SER A 221 -7.44 -23.05 5.17
CA SER A 221 -6.10 -23.54 4.84
C SER A 221 -6.05 -24.21 3.46
N TRP A 222 -4.95 -24.00 2.75
CA TRP A 222 -4.60 -24.75 1.55
C TRP A 222 -3.50 -25.75 1.96
N ASN A 223 -3.57 -27.01 1.51
CA ASN A 223 -2.64 -28.10 1.89
C ASN A 223 -2.61 -28.48 3.39
N ASN A 224 -3.69 -28.22 4.14
CA ASN A 224 -3.79 -28.60 5.56
C ASN A 224 -2.80 -27.88 6.51
N GLU A 225 -2.15 -26.81 6.04
CA GLU A 225 -1.30 -25.94 6.86
C GLU A 225 -2.03 -24.65 7.24
N VAL A 226 -2.24 -24.43 8.53
CA VAL A 226 -2.84 -23.20 9.04
C VAL A 226 -1.82 -22.07 8.93
N SER A 227 -2.22 -20.92 8.38
CA SER A 227 -1.34 -19.74 8.34
C SER A 227 -1.53 -18.88 9.59
N VAL A 228 -0.43 -18.49 10.22
CA VAL A 228 -0.40 -17.54 11.35
C VAL A 228 -0.99 -16.18 10.96
N SER A 229 -0.76 -15.72 9.72
CA SER A 229 -1.33 -14.45 9.25
C SER A 229 -2.86 -14.50 9.16
N SER A 230 -3.41 -15.65 8.73
CA SER A 230 -4.86 -15.84 8.65
C SER A 230 -5.53 -15.81 10.02
N ILE A 231 -4.91 -16.41 11.04
CA ILE A 231 -5.37 -16.32 12.44
C ILE A 231 -5.36 -14.87 12.91
N ARG A 232 -4.24 -14.15 12.71
CA ARG A 232 -4.13 -12.73 13.10
C ARG A 232 -5.21 -11.89 12.43
N ASN A 233 -5.43 -12.06 11.12
CA ASN A 233 -6.44 -11.30 10.38
C ASN A 233 -7.87 -11.62 10.84
N LEU A 234 -8.15 -12.86 11.24
CA LEU A 234 -9.47 -13.26 11.78
C LEU A 234 -9.74 -12.66 13.17
N ILE A 235 -8.71 -12.40 13.96
CA ILE A 235 -8.82 -11.75 15.28
C ILE A 235 -8.87 -10.22 15.11
N ILE A 236 -8.04 -9.68 14.21
CA ILE A 236 -7.82 -8.24 14.04
C ILE A 236 -8.79 -7.62 13.00
N SER A 237 -9.68 -8.38 12.34
CA SER A 237 -10.54 -7.83 11.28
C SER A 237 -11.44 -6.66 11.73
N GLU A 238 -11.69 -6.53 13.04
CA GLU A 238 -12.47 -5.43 13.63
C GLU A 238 -11.60 -4.44 14.44
N GLU A 239 -10.28 -4.63 14.46
CA GLU A 239 -9.33 -3.86 15.26
C GLU A 239 -8.25 -3.19 14.38
N VAL A 240 -7.81 -2.01 14.79
CA VAL A 240 -6.80 -1.20 14.12
C VAL A 240 -5.60 -1.05 15.06
N SER A 241 -4.39 -1.09 14.51
CA SER A 241 -3.17 -0.89 15.28
C SER A 241 -3.07 0.54 15.83
N THR A 242 -2.59 0.68 17.06
CA THR A 242 -2.29 1.98 17.68
C THR A 242 -1.12 2.72 17.01
N ASN A 243 -0.37 2.05 16.13
CA ASN A 243 0.72 2.69 15.38
C ASN A 243 0.24 3.48 14.17
N GLY A 244 -1.03 3.36 13.78
CA GLY A 244 -1.57 4.07 12.62
C GLY A 244 -1.76 5.57 12.85
N ASP A 245 -1.64 6.36 11.78
CA ASP A 245 -1.77 7.84 11.82
C ASP A 245 -3.10 8.31 12.42
N LYS A 246 -4.17 7.56 12.14
CA LYS A 246 -5.51 7.81 12.71
C LYS A 246 -5.52 7.73 14.25
N PHE A 247 -4.89 6.71 14.83
CA PHE A 247 -4.81 6.58 16.30
C PHE A 247 -3.90 7.65 16.90
N ARG A 248 -2.77 7.94 16.26
CA ARG A 248 -1.84 9.00 16.69
C ARG A 248 -2.51 10.37 16.68
N PHE A 249 -3.33 10.66 15.67
CA PHE A 249 -4.07 11.90 15.57
C PHE A 249 -5.13 12.00 16.67
N VAL A 250 -5.91 10.95 16.94
CA VAL A 250 -6.90 10.95 18.04
C VAL A 250 -6.20 11.12 19.39
N GLY A 251 -5.15 10.32 19.61
CA GLY A 251 -4.35 10.28 20.83
C GLY A 251 -4.80 9.20 21.80
N GLU A 252 -3.85 8.66 22.57
CA GLU A 252 -4.10 7.60 23.56
C GLU A 252 -5.08 8.02 24.66
N ALA A 253 -5.11 9.30 25.01
CA ALA A 253 -5.98 9.86 26.05
C ALA A 253 -7.49 9.76 25.73
N ALA A 254 -7.86 9.47 24.48
CA ALA A 254 -9.25 9.25 24.10
C ALA A 254 -9.76 7.85 24.44
N PHE A 255 -8.89 6.93 24.87
CA PHE A 255 -9.23 5.54 25.13
C PHE A 255 -8.89 5.16 26.58
N SER A 256 -9.70 4.28 27.16
CA SER A 256 -9.35 3.67 28.45
C SER A 256 -8.19 2.69 28.27
N PRO A 257 -7.30 2.51 29.27
CA PRO A 257 -6.28 1.45 29.23
C PRO A 257 -6.84 0.06 28.97
N ASP A 258 -8.10 -0.20 29.35
CA ASP A 258 -8.80 -1.47 29.12
C ASP A 258 -9.32 -1.63 27.68
N GLU A 259 -9.46 -0.53 26.93
CA GLU A 259 -9.85 -0.54 25.51
C GLU A 259 -8.66 -0.77 24.57
N ILE A 260 -7.44 -0.55 25.08
CA ILE A 260 -6.20 -0.75 24.33
C ILE A 260 -5.67 -2.15 24.62
N ARG A 261 -5.80 -3.04 23.63
CA ARG A 261 -5.30 -4.41 23.73
C ARG A 261 -3.81 -4.45 23.39
N VAL A 262 -2.97 -4.64 24.40
CA VAL A 262 -1.50 -4.68 24.24
C VAL A 262 -1.05 -6.01 23.62
N ASP A 263 -0.28 -5.97 22.53
CA ASP A 263 0.32 -7.16 21.93
C ASP A 263 1.68 -7.48 22.56
N LEU A 264 1.66 -8.38 23.53
CA LEU A 264 2.86 -8.85 24.24
C LEU A 264 3.86 -9.61 23.34
N PHE A 265 3.45 -10.10 22.17
CA PHE A 265 4.25 -10.94 21.28
C PHE A 265 4.91 -10.18 20.12
N SER A 266 4.46 -8.96 19.83
CA SER A 266 5.11 -8.08 18.85
C SER A 266 6.48 -7.55 19.35
N SER A 267 7.33 -7.15 18.41
CA SER A 267 8.63 -6.50 18.71
C SER A 267 8.49 -5.02 19.02
N GLU A 268 7.36 -4.41 18.66
CA GLU A 268 7.07 -2.98 18.83
C GLU A 268 6.18 -2.78 20.06
N ASN A 269 6.26 -1.63 20.72
CA ASN A 269 5.34 -1.28 21.82
C ASN A 269 3.99 -0.82 21.26
N GLY A 270 3.31 -1.69 20.51
CA GLY A 270 2.02 -1.41 19.87
C GLY A 270 0.85 -2.18 20.51
N GLY A 271 -0.33 -1.57 20.51
CA GLY A 271 -1.59 -2.20 20.87
C GLY A 271 -2.58 -2.20 19.69
N TYR A 272 -3.78 -2.69 19.96
CA TYR A 272 -4.91 -2.69 19.05
C TYR A 272 -6.14 -2.09 19.72
N VAL A 273 -6.94 -1.34 18.96
CA VAL A 273 -8.22 -0.77 19.41
C VAL A 273 -9.29 -1.09 18.36
N LYS A 274 -10.53 -1.27 18.80
CA LYS A 274 -11.67 -1.50 17.89
C LYS A 274 -11.83 -0.35 16.89
N SER A 275 -12.00 -0.68 15.60
CA SER A 275 -12.15 0.32 14.53
C SER A 275 -13.32 1.27 14.81
N ALA A 276 -14.46 0.74 15.27
CA ALA A 276 -15.63 1.57 15.57
C ALA A 276 -15.37 2.58 16.70
N SER A 277 -14.64 2.19 17.74
CA SER A 277 -14.26 3.08 18.84
C SER A 277 -13.32 4.17 18.34
N LEU A 278 -12.35 3.82 17.50
CA LEU A 278 -11.43 4.77 16.87
C LEU A 278 -12.15 5.74 15.93
N ASP A 279 -13.13 5.27 15.15
CA ASP A 279 -13.95 6.09 14.27
C ASP A 279 -14.81 7.08 15.07
N THR A 280 -15.37 6.64 16.19
CA THR A 280 -16.17 7.49 17.08
C THR A 280 -15.32 8.59 17.70
N ALA A 281 -14.17 8.22 18.28
CA ALA A 281 -13.24 9.18 18.89
C ALA A 281 -12.65 10.15 17.86
N LEU A 282 -12.39 9.69 16.63
CA LEU A 282 -11.98 10.56 15.53
C LEU A 282 -13.08 11.58 15.20
N LEU A 283 -14.32 11.13 15.05
CA LEU A 283 -15.44 11.99 14.71
C LEU A 283 -15.64 13.07 15.78
N GLU A 284 -15.63 12.70 17.07
CA GLU A 284 -15.70 13.66 18.17
C GLU A 284 -14.57 14.70 18.13
N LYS A 285 -13.33 14.26 17.84
CA LYS A 285 -12.20 15.18 17.72
C LYS A 285 -12.34 16.13 16.53
N LEU A 286 -12.79 15.63 15.37
CA LEU A 286 -13.04 16.47 14.19
C LEU A 286 -14.18 17.45 14.44
N GLN A 287 -15.24 17.04 15.14
CA GLN A 287 -16.36 17.89 15.53
C GLN A 287 -15.89 19.02 16.45
N ASN A 288 -15.06 18.73 17.45
CA ASN A 288 -14.48 19.75 18.33
C ASN A 288 -13.63 20.78 17.56
N ILE A 289 -12.86 20.34 16.56
CA ILE A 289 -12.10 21.24 15.68
C ILE A 289 -13.05 22.10 14.83
N ALA A 290 -14.11 21.50 14.30
CA ALA A 290 -15.12 22.21 13.50
C ALA A 290 -15.83 23.29 14.33
N GLU A 291 -16.17 22.99 15.59
CA GLU A 291 -16.78 23.94 16.53
C GLU A 291 -15.83 25.08 16.89
N HIS A 292 -14.56 24.77 17.16
CA HIS A 292 -13.56 25.79 17.42
C HIS A 292 -13.39 26.75 16.23
N LEU A 293 -13.35 26.22 15.01
CA LEU A 293 -13.28 27.03 13.78
C LEU A 293 -14.55 27.84 13.57
N ARG A 294 -15.73 27.29 13.87
CA ARG A 294 -17.00 28.02 13.82
C ARG A 294 -16.97 29.25 14.72
N GLU A 295 -16.55 29.06 15.97
CA GLU A 295 -16.51 30.14 16.97
C GLU A 295 -15.42 31.18 16.68
N ALA A 296 -14.23 30.74 16.26
CA ALA A 296 -13.12 31.62 15.96
C ALA A 296 -13.33 32.42 14.66
N GLU A 297 -13.93 31.81 13.64
CA GLU A 297 -14.06 32.42 12.31
C GLU A 297 -15.45 33.01 12.03
N GLY A 298 -16.47 32.65 12.82
CA GLY A 298 -17.83 33.20 12.74
C GLY A 298 -18.78 32.49 11.75
N TRP A 299 -18.57 31.21 11.45
CA TRP A 299 -19.43 30.44 10.55
C TRP A 299 -20.82 30.14 11.15
N SER A 300 -21.85 30.02 10.33
CA SER A 300 -23.22 29.79 10.82
C SER A 300 -23.46 28.38 11.35
N TRP A 301 -22.77 27.39 10.80
CA TRP A 301 -22.80 26.00 11.25
C TRP A 301 -21.46 25.31 11.03
N CYS A 302 -21.28 24.15 11.67
CA CYS A 302 -20.09 23.33 11.50
C CYS A 302 -20.43 21.83 11.54
N ASP A 303 -19.60 21.02 10.88
CA ASP A 303 -19.75 19.56 10.88
C ASP A 303 -18.38 18.87 10.83
N GLY A 304 -18.17 17.92 11.75
CA GLY A 304 -17.02 17.03 11.80
C GLY A 304 -17.40 15.67 11.24
N ARG A 305 -16.75 15.24 10.15
CA ARG A 305 -17.09 14.00 9.45
C ARG A 305 -15.87 13.20 9.07
N LEU A 306 -16.03 11.88 8.88
CA LEU A 306 -14.91 10.99 8.58
C LEU A 306 -14.31 11.28 7.19
N ASP A 307 -15.16 11.44 6.18
CA ASP A 307 -14.75 11.68 4.80
C ASP A 307 -14.95 13.14 4.39
N PRO A 308 -14.09 13.72 3.53
CA PRO A 308 -14.30 15.07 3.00
C PRO A 308 -15.58 15.16 2.15
N ILE A 309 -16.15 16.37 2.07
CA ILE A 309 -17.26 16.63 1.14
C ILE A 309 -16.72 16.50 -0.28
N SER A 310 -17.33 15.59 -1.03
CA SER A 310 -16.99 15.37 -2.43
C SER A 310 -17.67 16.40 -3.34
N HIS A 311 -16.95 16.82 -4.39
CA HIS A 311 -17.47 17.66 -5.47
C HIS A 311 -18.34 16.87 -6.47
N TYR A 312 -18.58 15.58 -6.22
CA TYR A 312 -19.39 14.69 -7.06
C TYR A 312 -20.22 13.72 -6.21
N GLY A 313 -21.25 13.13 -6.83
CA GLY A 313 -22.01 12.03 -6.23
C GLY A 313 -23.18 12.49 -5.35
N LYS A 314 -23.37 11.83 -4.20
CA LYS A 314 -24.51 12.10 -3.31
C LYS A 314 -24.34 13.41 -2.53
N ASP A 315 -23.10 13.76 -2.19
CA ASP A 315 -22.80 14.95 -1.40
C ASP A 315 -23.18 16.25 -2.12
N THR A 316 -23.07 16.32 -3.45
CA THR A 316 -23.47 17.51 -4.24
C THR A 316 -24.97 17.78 -4.23
N LYS A 317 -25.80 16.85 -3.74
CA LYS A 317 -27.24 17.04 -3.56
C LYS A 317 -27.59 17.61 -2.19
N ILE A 318 -26.68 17.50 -1.23
CA ILE A 318 -26.87 17.88 0.17
C ILE A 318 -26.08 19.16 0.46
N TRP A 319 -24.88 19.28 -0.10
CA TRP A 319 -23.92 20.33 0.16
C TRP A 319 -23.47 21.01 -1.13
N ARG A 320 -23.33 22.33 -1.09
CA ARG A 320 -22.68 23.13 -2.14
C ARG A 320 -21.46 23.82 -1.55
N LEU A 321 -20.29 23.53 -2.11
CA LEU A 321 -19.04 24.23 -1.77
C LEU A 321 -18.96 25.52 -2.57
N HIS A 322 -18.96 26.67 -1.91
CA HIS A 322 -18.63 27.93 -2.56
C HIS A 322 -17.14 27.97 -2.89
N ALA A 323 -16.81 28.57 -4.04
CA ALA A 323 -15.43 28.90 -4.35
C ALA A 323 -14.90 29.89 -3.30
N VAL A 324 -13.65 29.70 -2.88
CA VAL A 324 -12.97 30.67 -2.01
C VAL A 324 -12.99 32.03 -2.73
N PRO A 325 -13.49 33.10 -2.09
CA PRO A 325 -13.48 34.43 -2.70
C PRO A 325 -12.06 34.83 -3.09
N PRO A 326 -11.90 35.66 -4.14
CA PRO A 326 -10.58 36.14 -4.54
C PRO A 326 -9.90 36.82 -3.34
N VAL A 327 -8.66 36.41 -3.07
CA VAL A 327 -7.90 36.88 -1.92
C VAL A 327 -7.34 38.26 -2.23
N GLU A 328 -7.76 39.26 -1.47
CA GLU A 328 -7.20 40.61 -1.54
C GLU A 328 -6.20 40.82 -0.39
N TYR A 329 -4.97 41.15 -0.76
CA TYR A 329 -3.91 41.54 0.17
C TYR A 329 -4.00 43.03 0.46
N THR A 330 -3.79 43.41 1.72
CA THR A 330 -3.63 44.83 2.08
C THR A 330 -2.31 45.35 1.54
N GLU A 331 -2.20 46.67 1.36
CA GLU A 331 -0.94 47.31 0.91
C GLU A 331 0.26 46.87 1.77
N ALA A 332 0.10 46.83 3.09
CA ALA A 332 1.14 46.39 4.02
C ALA A 332 1.53 44.90 3.87
N GLU A 333 0.58 44.03 3.50
CA GLU A 333 0.88 42.60 3.28
C GLU A 333 1.50 42.36 1.91
N SER A 334 1.08 43.08 0.89
CA SER A 334 1.70 43.05 -0.44
C SER A 334 3.15 43.54 -0.37
N GLU A 335 3.40 44.63 0.37
CA GLU A 335 4.76 45.12 0.65
C GLU A 335 5.58 44.06 1.41
N ARG A 336 5.01 43.44 2.45
CA ARG A 336 5.69 42.39 3.22
C ARG A 336 5.98 41.13 2.40
N LEU A 337 5.06 40.71 1.53
CA LEU A 337 5.27 39.57 0.62
C LEU A 337 6.38 39.87 -0.39
N ALA A 338 6.43 41.09 -0.93
CA ALA A 338 7.51 41.52 -1.83
C ALA A 338 8.87 41.58 -1.11
N GLU A 339 8.91 42.00 0.16
CA GLU A 339 10.12 41.92 0.99
C GLU A 339 10.58 40.48 1.22
N LEU A 340 9.64 39.56 1.48
CA LEU A 340 9.92 38.14 1.70
C LEU A 340 10.40 37.45 0.42
N GLU A 341 9.80 37.74 -0.73
CA GLU A 341 10.24 37.25 -2.05
C GLU A 341 11.65 37.76 -2.40
N ALA A 342 11.94 39.04 -2.11
CA ALA A 342 13.28 39.59 -2.28
C ALA A 342 14.31 39.00 -1.30
N LEU A 343 13.87 38.50 -0.15
CA LEU A 343 14.71 37.83 0.83
C LEU A 343 14.99 36.37 0.45
N GLU A 344 13.98 35.67 -0.07
CA GLU A 344 14.08 34.33 -0.66
C GLU A 344 15.07 34.32 -1.82
N ALA A 345 14.93 35.26 -2.76
CA ALA A 345 15.85 35.40 -3.90
C ALA A 345 17.32 35.66 -3.48
N LYS A 346 17.54 36.42 -2.39
CA LYS A 346 18.89 36.62 -1.83
C LYS A 346 19.48 35.32 -1.27
N TYR A 347 18.68 34.51 -0.58
CA TYR A 347 19.14 33.24 -0.04
C TYR A 347 19.40 32.20 -1.14
N GLU A 348 18.63 32.22 -2.22
CA GLU A 348 18.87 31.37 -3.41
C GLU A 348 20.15 31.77 -4.16
N ASP A 349 20.42 33.08 -4.32
CA ASP A 349 21.62 33.59 -5.00
C ASP A 349 22.91 33.38 -4.17
N GLU A 350 22.85 33.50 -2.84
CA GLU A 350 24.02 33.33 -1.95
C GLU A 350 24.41 31.86 -1.73
N ASN A 351 23.53 30.89 -2.06
CA ASN A 351 23.77 29.49 -1.75
C ASN A 351 23.29 28.50 -2.84
N PRO A 352 23.94 28.46 -4.03
CA PRO A 352 23.57 27.57 -5.13
C PRO A 352 24.08 26.12 -4.92
N GLY A 353 23.77 25.50 -3.77
CA GLY A 353 23.94 24.06 -3.57
C GLY A 353 24.74 23.60 -2.35
N VAL A 354 24.90 24.41 -1.29
CA VAL A 354 25.40 23.92 0.01
C VAL A 354 24.21 23.76 0.95
N ASN A 355 24.06 22.58 1.56
CA ASN A 355 23.08 22.35 2.62
C ASN A 355 23.54 23.04 3.91
N ASP A 356 23.43 24.37 3.92
CA ASP A 356 23.66 25.20 5.11
C ASP A 356 22.37 25.20 5.92
N ASP A 357 22.37 24.48 7.04
CA ASP A 357 21.23 24.36 7.96
C ASP A 357 20.72 25.73 8.43
N VAL A 358 21.57 26.77 8.43
CA VAL A 358 21.18 28.15 8.77
C VAL A 358 20.34 28.80 7.67
N VAL A 359 20.72 28.59 6.40
CA VAL A 359 19.99 29.11 5.24
C VAL A 359 18.68 28.34 5.05
N ALA A 360 18.69 27.02 5.27
CA ALA A 360 17.49 26.20 5.24
C ALA A 360 16.46 26.65 6.29
N GLY A 361 16.88 26.90 7.54
CA GLY A 361 16.00 27.43 8.58
C GLY A 361 15.49 28.86 8.29
N ALA A 362 16.28 29.69 7.62
CA ALA A 362 15.85 31.03 7.21
C ALA A 362 14.80 30.99 6.08
N LEU A 363 14.98 30.11 5.08
CA LEU A 363 14.00 29.86 4.01
C LEU A 363 12.70 29.27 4.56
N GLU A 364 12.77 28.34 5.50
CA GLU A 364 11.61 27.78 6.20
C GLU A 364 10.82 28.87 6.94
N ALA A 365 11.51 29.77 7.65
CA ALA A 365 10.88 30.91 8.32
C ALA A 365 10.21 31.90 7.35
N VAL A 366 10.85 32.17 6.20
CA VAL A 366 10.27 33.01 5.13
C VAL A 366 8.99 32.37 4.59
N TRP A 367 9.01 31.07 4.32
CA TRP A 367 7.86 30.32 3.84
C TRP A 367 6.71 30.31 4.87
N GLU A 368 7.01 30.08 6.15
CA GLU A 368 6.01 30.14 7.23
C GLU A 368 5.33 31.52 7.31
N GLU A 369 6.11 32.61 7.16
CA GLU A 369 5.57 33.96 7.21
C GLU A 369 4.68 34.27 5.98
N GLN A 370 5.12 33.87 4.77
CA GLN A 370 4.32 33.97 3.55
C GLN A 370 2.99 33.19 3.70
N GLN A 371 3.03 31.96 4.22
CA GLN A 371 1.82 31.16 4.49
C GLN A 371 0.90 31.83 5.52
N THR A 372 1.46 32.44 6.55
CA THR A 372 0.70 33.15 7.59
C THR A 372 0.00 34.39 7.03
N ILE A 373 0.65 35.14 6.14
CA ILE A 373 0.04 36.27 5.43
C ILE A 373 -1.07 35.79 4.49
N ALA A 374 -0.80 34.76 3.69
CA ALA A 374 -1.78 34.17 2.79
C ALA A 374 -3.01 33.61 3.53
N HIS A 375 -2.81 32.96 4.69
CA HIS A 375 -3.89 32.45 5.52
C HIS A 375 -4.76 33.58 6.11
N ARG A 376 -4.14 34.66 6.60
CA ARG A 376 -4.85 35.86 7.09
C ARG A 376 -5.68 36.51 5.98
N ALA A 377 -5.09 36.67 4.79
CA ALA A 377 -5.79 37.24 3.64
C ALA A 377 -6.96 36.36 3.18
N LYS A 378 -6.79 35.03 3.14
CA LYS A 378 -7.87 34.06 2.88
C LYS A 378 -9.00 34.15 3.90
N HIS A 379 -8.68 34.33 5.18
CA HIS A 379 -9.72 34.48 6.22
C HIS A 379 -10.54 35.77 6.05
N ARG A 380 -9.90 36.88 5.64
CA ARG A 380 -10.59 38.15 5.37
C ARG A 380 -11.40 38.15 4.08
N ALA A 381 -11.02 37.32 3.10
CA ALA A 381 -11.74 37.22 1.83
C ALA A 381 -13.19 36.72 2.01
N TRP A 382 -13.47 36.00 3.10
CA TRP A 382 -14.83 35.61 3.48
C TRP A 382 -15.52 36.75 4.24
N THR A 383 -16.52 37.36 3.61
CA THR A 383 -17.34 38.40 4.25
C THR A 383 -18.24 37.81 5.34
N ASP A 384 -18.63 38.63 6.31
CA ASP A 384 -19.53 38.20 7.39
C ASP A 384 -20.89 37.72 6.85
N GLU A 385 -21.36 38.27 5.73
CA GLU A 385 -22.58 37.83 5.04
C GLU A 385 -22.44 36.40 4.45
N MET A 386 -21.28 36.07 3.88
CA MET A 386 -20.99 34.72 3.38
C MET A 386 -20.85 33.71 4.52
N LYS A 387 -20.24 34.12 5.64
CA LYS A 387 -20.07 33.27 6.83
C LYS A 387 -21.40 32.98 7.53
N GLN A 388 -22.38 33.88 7.44
CA GLN A 388 -23.72 33.67 7.99
C GLN A 388 -24.58 32.71 7.15
N SER A 389 -24.31 32.56 5.85
CA SER A 389 -25.03 31.67 4.95
C SER A 389 -24.35 30.32 4.72
N ALA A 390 -23.08 30.20 5.10
CA ALA A 390 -22.28 28.99 4.91
C ALA A 390 -21.64 28.49 6.21
N GLY A 391 -21.19 27.24 6.19
CA GLY A 391 -20.54 26.56 7.31
C GLY A 391 -19.13 26.10 6.99
N VAL A 392 -18.50 25.53 8.02
CA VAL A 392 -17.18 24.91 7.95
C VAL A 392 -17.27 23.42 8.22
N VAL A 393 -16.61 22.62 7.38
CA VAL A 393 -16.59 21.16 7.49
C VAL A 393 -15.16 20.68 7.67
N VAL A 394 -14.97 19.83 8.67
CA VAL A 394 -13.66 19.28 9.04
C VAL A 394 -13.69 17.77 8.84
N SER A 395 -12.69 17.25 8.12
CA SER A 395 -12.64 15.84 7.74
C SER A 395 -11.23 15.26 7.81
N TRP A 396 -11.13 13.94 7.73
CA TRP A 396 -9.86 13.22 7.77
C TRP A 396 -9.49 12.66 6.39
N THR A 397 -8.27 12.92 5.92
CA THR A 397 -7.80 12.45 4.59
C THR A 397 -6.99 11.16 4.67
N GLY A 398 -6.82 10.60 5.87
CA GLY A 398 -5.92 9.46 6.13
C GLY A 398 -4.61 9.89 6.78
N GLN A 399 -4.12 11.09 6.45
CA GLN A 399 -2.85 11.62 6.94
C GLN A 399 -3.01 12.95 7.69
N GLU A 400 -3.95 13.80 7.26
CA GLU A 400 -4.13 15.14 7.81
C GLU A 400 -5.61 15.52 7.93
N VAL A 401 -5.85 16.63 8.64
CA VAL A 401 -7.17 17.24 8.78
C VAL A 401 -7.42 18.16 7.61
N LYS A 402 -8.49 17.91 6.84
CA LYS A 402 -8.93 18.78 5.76
C LYS A 402 -10.08 19.66 6.22
N VAL A 403 -9.88 20.97 6.10
CA VAL A 403 -10.88 21.99 6.44
C VAL A 403 -11.48 22.58 5.17
N GLN A 404 -12.79 22.42 4.98
CA GLN A 404 -13.57 22.95 3.87
C GLN A 404 -14.47 24.09 4.37
N ARG A 405 -14.19 25.32 3.93
CA ARG A 405 -14.92 26.53 4.30
C ARG A 405 -15.93 26.90 3.21
N GLY A 406 -17.00 27.61 3.55
CA GLY A 406 -17.99 28.07 2.58
C GLY A 406 -18.97 26.98 2.12
N VAL A 407 -19.32 26.04 3.00
CA VAL A 407 -20.25 24.94 2.67
C VAL A 407 -21.70 25.39 2.93
N VAL A 408 -22.58 25.27 1.94
CA VAL A 408 -24.00 25.63 2.05
C VAL A 408 -24.88 24.39 1.98
N LEU A 409 -25.88 24.30 2.87
CA LEU A 409 -26.91 23.27 2.87
C LEU A 409 -27.91 23.53 1.73
N CYS A 410 -28.02 22.60 0.79
CA CYS A 410 -28.95 22.74 -0.34
C CYS A 410 -30.43 22.74 0.07
N ALA A 411 -30.76 22.38 1.31
CA ALA A 411 -32.13 22.39 1.83
C ALA A 411 -32.65 23.80 2.17
N ASP A 412 -31.75 24.78 2.38
CA ASP A 412 -32.11 26.11 2.90
C ASP A 412 -32.30 27.19 1.81
N GLU A 413 -32.16 26.85 0.52
CA GLU A 413 -32.45 27.78 -0.58
C GLU A 413 -33.74 27.40 -1.32
N LYS A 414 -34.77 28.26 -1.21
CA LYS A 414 -35.75 28.42 -2.29
C LYS A 414 -34.99 28.92 -3.51
N MET A 415 -35.12 28.18 -4.62
CA MET A 415 -34.59 28.57 -5.92
C MET A 415 -35.04 29.99 -6.29
N GLU A 416 -34.15 30.96 -6.20
CA GLU A 416 -34.19 32.11 -7.09
C GLU A 416 -33.34 31.77 -8.32
N GLU A 417 -34.03 31.37 -9.39
CA GLU A 417 -33.47 31.46 -10.74
C GLU A 417 -33.23 32.95 -11.02
N LYS A 418 -32.00 33.41 -10.87
CA LYS A 418 -31.57 34.67 -11.47
C LYS A 418 -31.26 34.42 -12.94
N ASP A 419 -32.17 34.86 -13.80
CA ASP A 419 -31.89 35.21 -15.18
C ASP A 419 -30.68 36.16 -15.25
N ALA A 420 -29.55 35.65 -15.73
CA ALA A 420 -28.39 36.48 -16.04
C ALA A 420 -28.55 37.04 -17.46
N SER A 421 -29.29 38.14 -17.57
CA SER A 421 -29.11 39.13 -18.63
C SER A 421 -28.30 40.28 -18.06
N THR A 422 -27.03 40.36 -18.43
CA THR A 422 -26.26 41.61 -18.38
C THR A 422 -25.28 41.61 -19.53
N ASP A 423 -25.55 42.50 -20.49
CA ASP A 423 -24.59 42.96 -21.48
C ASP A 423 -23.32 43.45 -20.77
N GLN A 424 -22.24 42.69 -20.92
CA GLN A 424 -20.87 43.20 -20.84
C GLN A 424 -20.17 42.83 -22.15
N ALA A 425 -19.45 43.79 -22.71
CA ALA A 425 -18.68 43.64 -23.93
C ALA A 425 -17.68 42.46 -23.80
N PRO A 426 -17.40 41.71 -24.88
CA PRO A 426 -16.82 40.39 -24.78
C PRO A 426 -15.35 40.45 -24.37
N GLU A 427 -15.05 40.07 -23.13
CA GLU A 427 -13.76 39.44 -22.81
C GLU A 427 -13.70 38.08 -23.53
N LYS A 428 -12.52 37.72 -24.02
CA LYS A 428 -12.28 36.50 -24.79
C LYS A 428 -12.73 35.28 -23.98
N VAL A 429 -13.87 34.70 -24.35
CA VAL A 429 -14.35 33.42 -23.80
C VAL A 429 -13.29 32.37 -24.07
N ASP A 430 -12.77 31.73 -23.02
CA ASP A 430 -11.83 30.62 -23.15
C ASP A 430 -12.49 29.52 -24.01
N PRO A 431 -11.86 29.04 -25.10
CA PRO A 431 -12.38 27.97 -25.95
C PRO A 431 -12.83 26.72 -25.18
N LEU A 432 -12.23 26.45 -24.01
CA LEU A 432 -12.62 25.33 -23.17
C LEU A 432 -14.00 25.50 -22.53
N ASP A 433 -14.47 26.71 -22.24
CA ASP A 433 -15.74 26.94 -21.54
C ASP A 433 -16.97 26.63 -22.41
N ALA A 434 -16.82 26.68 -23.73
CA ALA A 434 -17.86 26.36 -24.70
C ALA A 434 -18.17 24.83 -24.83
N VAL A 435 -17.26 23.95 -24.40
CA VAL A 435 -17.40 22.49 -24.59
C VAL A 435 -18.08 21.84 -23.37
N SER A 436 -18.98 20.87 -23.56
CA SER A 436 -19.55 20.16 -22.40
C SER A 436 -18.50 19.24 -21.76
N VAL A 437 -18.49 19.09 -20.43
CA VAL A 437 -17.54 18.18 -19.75
C VAL A 437 -17.60 16.75 -20.28
N PRO A 438 -18.79 16.15 -20.52
CA PRO A 438 -18.85 14.82 -21.11
C PRO A 438 -18.18 14.75 -22.49
N LEU A 439 -18.39 15.76 -23.34
CA LEU A 439 -17.75 15.79 -24.67
C LEU A 439 -16.23 15.97 -24.57
N LEU A 440 -15.76 16.79 -23.64
CA LEU A 440 -14.35 17.00 -23.36
C LEU A 440 -13.66 15.71 -22.90
N THR A 441 -14.24 14.99 -21.94
CA THR A 441 -13.72 13.71 -21.44
C THR A 441 -13.66 12.64 -22.54
N ARG A 442 -14.73 12.55 -23.34
CA ARG A 442 -14.79 11.63 -24.50
C ARG A 442 -13.65 11.88 -25.50
N LEU A 443 -13.47 13.14 -25.90
CA LEU A 443 -12.50 13.49 -26.95
C LEU A 443 -11.05 13.56 -26.45
N SER A 444 -10.83 13.94 -25.19
CA SER A 444 -9.50 13.83 -24.56
C SER A 444 -9.07 12.37 -24.34
N SER A 445 -10.02 11.43 -24.22
CA SER A 445 -9.73 9.99 -24.19
C SER A 445 -9.21 9.49 -25.55
N GLU A 446 -9.81 9.93 -26.67
CA GLU A 446 -9.29 9.65 -28.02
C GLU A 446 -7.91 10.26 -28.26
N ARG A 447 -7.74 11.52 -27.83
CA ARG A 447 -6.44 12.21 -27.90
C ARG A 447 -5.38 11.42 -27.13
N THR A 448 -5.72 10.95 -25.92
CA THR A 448 -4.81 10.12 -25.12
C THR A 448 -4.44 8.84 -25.85
N LEU A 449 -5.41 8.08 -26.37
CA LEU A 449 -5.13 6.86 -27.14
C LEU A 449 -4.22 7.14 -28.36
N ALA A 450 -4.47 8.23 -29.08
CA ALA A 450 -3.66 8.62 -30.22
C ALA A 450 -2.21 8.97 -29.82
N VAL A 451 -2.00 9.66 -28.70
CA VAL A 451 -0.66 9.94 -28.16
C VAL A 451 0.05 8.66 -27.73
N GLN A 452 -0.66 7.74 -27.07
CA GLN A 452 -0.12 6.42 -26.72
C GLN A 452 0.36 5.69 -27.99
N ALA A 453 -0.48 5.62 -29.02
CA ALA A 453 -0.15 4.96 -30.28
C ALA A 453 1.00 5.64 -31.04
N ALA A 454 1.06 6.97 -31.05
CA ALA A 454 2.17 7.72 -31.66
C ALA A 454 3.49 7.53 -30.90
N LEU A 455 3.45 7.44 -29.58
CA LEU A 455 4.64 7.20 -28.76
C LEU A 455 5.21 5.79 -28.96
N LEU A 456 4.36 4.79 -29.25
CA LEU A 456 4.82 3.44 -29.62
C LEU A 456 5.69 3.43 -30.89
N GLN A 457 5.44 4.37 -31.82
CA GLN A 457 6.27 4.54 -33.02
C GLN A 457 7.64 5.18 -32.71
N GLN A 458 7.86 5.68 -31.48
CA GLN A 458 9.07 6.38 -31.05
C GLN A 458 9.62 5.80 -29.72
N PRO A 459 10.07 4.53 -29.72
CA PRO A 459 10.39 3.78 -28.49
C PRO A 459 11.51 4.41 -27.65
N GLN A 460 12.47 5.08 -28.29
CA GLN A 460 13.54 5.79 -27.57
C GLN A 460 12.99 6.95 -26.73
N LYS A 461 12.00 7.69 -27.24
CA LYS A 461 11.37 8.79 -26.49
C LYS A 461 10.49 8.27 -25.36
N ALA A 462 9.83 7.13 -25.55
CA ALA A 462 9.07 6.46 -24.49
C ALA A 462 9.97 6.05 -23.31
N VAL A 463 11.10 5.40 -23.61
CA VAL A 463 12.08 5.03 -22.58
C VAL A 463 12.68 6.27 -21.92
N ALA A 464 12.98 7.32 -22.69
CA ALA A 464 13.48 8.57 -22.12
C ALA A 464 12.47 9.22 -21.15
N LEU A 465 11.17 9.20 -21.46
CA LEU A 465 10.12 9.70 -20.57
C LEU A 465 10.03 8.88 -19.26
N MET A 466 10.13 7.56 -19.35
CA MET A 466 10.16 6.68 -18.18
C MET A 466 11.38 6.94 -17.30
N VAL A 467 12.57 7.05 -17.91
CA VAL A 467 13.81 7.35 -17.20
C VAL A 467 13.73 8.74 -16.56
N TRP A 468 13.21 9.75 -17.26
CA TRP A 468 12.98 11.07 -16.68
C TRP A 468 12.08 11.02 -15.43
N LYS A 469 10.97 10.26 -15.50
CA LYS A 469 10.08 10.06 -14.34
C LYS A 469 10.79 9.36 -13.18
N MET A 470 11.54 8.29 -13.45
CA MET A 470 12.34 7.58 -12.44
C MET A 470 13.40 8.49 -11.82
N CYS A 471 14.11 9.28 -12.62
CA CYS A 471 15.10 10.24 -12.17
C CYS A 471 14.49 11.30 -11.24
N ASN A 472 13.30 11.84 -11.57
CA ASN A 472 12.61 12.78 -10.68
C ASN A 472 12.23 12.13 -9.35
N SER A 473 11.78 10.87 -9.36
CA SER A 473 11.46 10.14 -8.13
C SER A 473 12.68 9.80 -7.27
N VAL A 474 13.85 9.55 -7.89
CA VAL A 474 15.07 9.15 -7.18
C VAL A 474 15.92 10.35 -6.73
N PHE A 475 16.01 11.40 -7.55
CA PHE A 475 16.92 12.53 -7.33
C PHE A 475 16.26 13.74 -6.64
N HIS A 476 14.93 13.82 -6.54
CA HIS A 476 14.21 14.97 -5.96
C HIS A 476 13.24 14.58 -4.82
N THR A 477 13.59 13.59 -3.98
CA THR A 477 12.69 12.97 -2.99
C THR A 477 11.87 13.93 -2.09
N THR A 478 10.57 13.66 -2.01
CA THR A 478 9.83 13.65 -0.74
C THR A 478 9.42 12.21 -0.43
N THR A 479 9.97 11.61 0.63
CA THR A 479 9.34 10.48 1.34
C THR A 479 10.05 10.14 2.65
N SER A 480 9.25 9.91 3.69
CA SER A 480 9.69 9.41 5.00
C SER A 480 9.34 7.92 5.11
N VAL A 481 10.37 7.07 5.13
CA VAL A 481 10.40 5.60 5.42
C VAL A 481 10.33 4.64 4.22
N LYS A 482 11.00 3.49 4.40
CA LYS A 482 11.70 2.60 3.43
C LYS A 482 10.81 1.74 2.52
N GLU A 483 11.12 1.76 1.24
CA GLU A 483 10.73 0.74 0.24
C GLU A 483 11.97 0.18 -0.47
N PRO A 484 12.08 -1.15 -0.71
CA PRO A 484 13.24 -1.71 -1.40
C PRO A 484 13.21 -1.59 -2.93
N PHE A 485 12.07 -1.29 -3.58
CA PHE A 485 11.93 -0.70 -4.94
C PHE A 485 10.42 -0.53 -5.24
N CYS A 486 9.93 0.67 -5.55
CA CYS A 486 8.51 0.87 -5.91
C CYS A 486 8.33 1.81 -7.11
N ILE A 487 7.66 1.27 -8.14
CA ILE A 487 7.19 1.97 -9.33
C ILE A 487 5.78 1.42 -9.61
N SER A 488 4.76 2.29 -9.64
CA SER A 488 3.40 1.92 -10.01
C SER A 488 3.10 2.38 -11.44
N VAL A 489 2.48 1.50 -12.23
CA VAL A 489 2.02 1.80 -13.58
C VAL A 489 0.51 1.62 -13.61
N SER A 490 -0.22 2.71 -13.84
CA SER A 490 -1.66 2.69 -14.10
C SER A 490 -1.91 2.75 -15.59
N VAL A 491 -2.75 1.86 -16.10
CA VAL A 491 -3.15 1.83 -17.51
C VAL A 491 -4.67 1.97 -17.60
N SER A 492 -5.14 3.05 -18.20
CA SER A 492 -6.56 3.42 -18.24
C SER A 492 -7.31 2.88 -19.45
N HIS A 493 -6.80 1.87 -20.19
CA HIS A 493 -7.40 1.41 -21.47
C HIS A 493 -8.91 1.16 -21.40
N TYR A 494 -9.44 0.53 -20.34
CA TYR A 494 -10.88 0.31 -20.19
C TYR A 494 -11.67 1.62 -20.07
N ALA A 495 -11.18 2.59 -19.30
CA ALA A 495 -11.82 3.90 -19.20
C ALA A 495 -11.70 4.65 -20.51
N LEU A 496 -10.52 4.64 -21.13
CA LEU A 496 -10.25 5.29 -22.40
C LEU A 496 -11.16 4.76 -23.50
N THR A 497 -11.27 3.45 -23.71
CA THR A 497 -12.12 2.88 -24.77
C THR A 497 -13.61 3.03 -24.50
N ARG A 498 -14.03 3.10 -23.23
CA ARG A 498 -15.43 3.36 -22.87
C ARG A 498 -15.86 4.79 -23.17
N GLU A 499 -14.97 5.75 -22.91
CA GLU A 499 -15.27 7.18 -23.09
C GLU A 499 -14.96 7.66 -24.51
N ALA A 500 -13.93 7.12 -25.16
CA ALA A 500 -13.54 7.45 -26.52
C ALA A 500 -14.69 7.23 -27.53
N PRO A 501 -15.04 8.22 -28.39
CA PRO A 501 -16.11 8.11 -29.37
C PRO A 501 -16.09 6.87 -30.25
N ASP A 502 -14.94 6.51 -30.81
CA ASP A 502 -14.76 5.33 -31.66
C ASP A 502 -14.32 4.12 -30.82
N GLY A 503 -13.86 4.36 -29.59
CA GLY A 503 -13.61 3.34 -28.57
C GLY A 503 -12.61 2.30 -29.04
N GLU A 504 -13.01 1.02 -28.96
CA GLU A 504 -12.19 -0.11 -29.44
C GLU A 504 -12.01 -0.13 -30.96
N ASN A 505 -12.85 0.58 -31.72
CA ASN A 505 -12.75 0.67 -33.17
C ASN A 505 -11.80 1.80 -33.65
N SER A 506 -11.26 2.61 -32.72
CA SER A 506 -10.32 3.68 -33.07
C SER A 506 -9.04 3.11 -33.68
N VAL A 507 -8.49 3.83 -34.67
CA VAL A 507 -7.22 3.46 -35.33
C VAL A 507 -6.08 3.39 -34.31
N ALA A 508 -6.10 4.30 -33.33
CA ALA A 508 -5.13 4.36 -32.25
C ALA A 508 -5.18 3.10 -31.37
N PHE A 509 -6.35 2.69 -30.88
CA PHE A 509 -6.47 1.51 -30.04
C PHE A 509 -6.12 0.23 -30.80
N GLN A 510 -6.53 0.11 -32.06
CA GLN A 510 -6.16 -1.04 -32.91
C GLN A 510 -4.65 -1.16 -33.10
N ALA A 511 -3.94 -0.02 -33.27
CA ALA A 511 -2.48 -0.01 -33.35
C ALA A 511 -1.83 -0.47 -32.04
N ILE A 512 -2.32 0.01 -30.89
CA ILE A 512 -1.84 -0.40 -29.56
C ILE A 512 -2.06 -1.91 -29.34
N GLN A 513 -3.24 -2.43 -29.69
CA GLN A 513 -3.56 -3.85 -29.53
C GLN A 513 -2.75 -4.76 -30.45
N SER A 514 -2.52 -4.33 -31.70
CA SER A 514 -1.64 -5.06 -32.63
C SER A 514 -0.21 -5.16 -32.09
N GLU A 515 0.31 -4.07 -31.52
CA GLU A 515 1.64 -4.06 -30.92
C GLU A 515 1.70 -4.89 -29.63
N LYS A 516 0.63 -4.88 -28.84
CA LYS A 516 0.48 -5.74 -27.67
C LYS A 516 0.57 -7.21 -28.04
N GLU A 517 -0.19 -7.66 -29.03
CA GLU A 517 -0.18 -9.06 -29.48
C GLU A 517 1.20 -9.46 -29.99
N ARG A 518 1.85 -8.58 -30.76
CA ARG A 518 3.22 -8.79 -31.24
C ARG A 518 4.21 -8.96 -30.10
N LEU A 519 4.13 -8.14 -29.05
CA LEU A 519 5.02 -8.20 -27.89
C LEU A 519 4.71 -9.35 -26.96
N GLU A 520 3.43 -9.67 -26.73
CA GLU A 520 3.04 -10.83 -25.93
C GLU A 520 3.54 -12.15 -26.54
N ALA A 521 3.61 -12.24 -27.87
CA ALA A 521 4.17 -13.39 -28.58
C ALA A 521 5.69 -13.57 -28.37
N LEU A 522 6.42 -12.54 -27.91
CA LEU A 522 7.84 -12.62 -27.60
C LEU A 522 8.13 -13.05 -26.15
N LEU A 523 7.10 -13.14 -25.31
CA LEU A 523 7.27 -13.47 -23.90
C LEU A 523 7.45 -14.99 -23.68
N PRO A 524 8.32 -15.42 -22.76
CA PRO A 524 8.56 -16.84 -22.49
C PRO A 524 7.33 -17.54 -21.89
N GLU A 525 7.24 -18.86 -22.02
CA GLU A 525 6.20 -19.62 -21.31
C GLU A 525 6.28 -19.41 -19.79
N ASN A 526 5.12 -19.31 -19.13
CA ASN A 526 5.00 -19.06 -17.68
C ASN A 526 5.54 -17.71 -17.17
N TRP A 527 5.80 -16.74 -18.04
CA TRP A 527 6.27 -15.40 -17.64
C TRP A 527 5.41 -14.72 -16.56
N ARG A 528 4.11 -15.03 -16.51
CA ARG A 528 3.17 -14.51 -15.50
C ARG A 528 3.39 -15.05 -14.08
N LYS A 529 4.07 -16.19 -13.94
CA LYS A 529 4.26 -16.90 -12.66
C LYS A 529 5.69 -16.87 -12.15
N ASP A 530 6.66 -16.63 -13.04
CA ASP A 530 8.08 -16.65 -12.71
C ASP A 530 8.80 -15.44 -13.33
N MET A 531 9.25 -14.52 -12.48
CA MET A 531 9.93 -13.30 -12.92
C MET A 531 11.33 -13.58 -13.49
N THR A 532 11.95 -14.71 -13.14
CA THR A 532 13.31 -15.03 -13.60
C THR A 532 13.37 -15.30 -15.10
N THR A 533 12.22 -15.61 -15.71
CA THR A 533 12.08 -15.73 -17.17
C THR A 533 12.50 -14.46 -17.91
N PHE A 534 12.29 -13.28 -17.32
CA PHE A 534 12.70 -12.00 -17.92
C PHE A 534 14.22 -11.81 -17.96
N PHE A 535 14.99 -12.51 -17.13
CA PHE A 535 16.46 -12.46 -17.17
C PHE A 535 17.05 -13.11 -18.44
N THR A 536 16.23 -13.84 -19.19
CA THR A 536 16.63 -14.50 -20.44
C THR A 536 16.30 -13.68 -21.69
N LEU A 537 15.55 -12.58 -21.55
CA LEU A 537 15.18 -11.70 -22.65
C LEU A 537 16.37 -10.85 -23.10
N ASP A 538 16.44 -10.59 -24.40
CA ASP A 538 17.45 -9.70 -24.95
C ASP A 538 17.12 -8.22 -24.69
N GLY A 539 18.14 -7.36 -24.79
CA GLY A 539 17.98 -5.93 -24.52
C GLY A 539 16.99 -5.24 -25.46
N ALA A 540 16.86 -5.71 -26.70
CA ALA A 540 15.91 -5.17 -27.66
C ALA A 540 14.46 -5.46 -27.27
N THR A 541 14.15 -6.69 -26.84
CA THR A 541 12.82 -7.07 -26.37
C THR A 541 12.46 -6.35 -25.08
N LEU A 542 13.39 -6.26 -24.13
CA LEU A 542 13.18 -5.52 -22.88
C LEU A 542 12.89 -4.04 -23.14
N MET A 543 13.64 -3.39 -24.04
CA MET A 543 13.40 -1.99 -24.44
C MET A 543 12.03 -1.82 -25.10
N ALA A 544 11.62 -2.74 -25.96
CA ALA A 544 10.31 -2.67 -26.62
C ALA A 544 9.16 -2.84 -25.62
N LEU A 545 9.29 -3.78 -24.67
CA LEU A 545 8.32 -3.97 -23.58
C LEU A 545 8.26 -2.75 -22.66
N MET A 546 9.40 -2.17 -22.30
CA MET A 546 9.47 -0.93 -21.51
C MET A 546 8.76 0.21 -22.22
N ALA A 547 9.09 0.45 -23.50
CA ALA A 547 8.46 1.50 -24.30
C ALA A 547 6.94 1.31 -24.39
N PHE A 548 6.48 0.07 -24.60
CA PHE A 548 5.06 -0.25 -24.65
C PHE A 548 4.34 0.03 -23.33
N CYS A 549 4.88 -0.46 -22.22
CA CYS A 549 4.32 -0.21 -20.89
C CYS A 549 4.29 1.29 -20.55
N THR A 550 5.34 2.04 -20.90
CA THR A 550 5.37 3.50 -20.70
C THR A 550 4.31 4.20 -21.54
N ALA A 551 4.18 3.85 -22.82
CA ALA A 551 3.17 4.45 -23.68
C ALA A 551 1.75 4.20 -23.13
N CYS A 552 1.42 2.97 -22.74
CA CYS A 552 0.12 2.63 -22.17
C CYS A 552 -0.18 3.34 -20.83
N SER A 553 0.85 3.84 -20.14
CA SER A 553 0.71 4.52 -18.85
C SER A 553 0.39 6.02 -18.97
N ILE A 554 0.49 6.60 -20.17
CA ILE A 554 0.19 8.02 -20.39
C ILE A 554 -1.30 8.25 -20.26
N ASP A 555 -1.69 9.22 -19.43
CA ASP A 555 -3.07 9.66 -19.26
C ASP A 555 -3.14 11.19 -19.37
N GLY A 556 -4.00 11.66 -20.27
CA GLY A 556 -4.24 13.06 -20.55
C GLY A 556 -5.71 13.45 -20.58
N VAL A 557 -6.57 12.59 -20.03
CA VAL A 557 -8.02 12.80 -20.04
C VAL A 557 -8.34 14.09 -19.29
N GLN A 558 -9.15 14.94 -19.92
CA GLN A 558 -9.56 16.22 -19.39
C GLN A 558 -10.96 16.14 -18.78
N GLY A 559 -11.08 16.67 -17.58
CA GLY A 559 -12.33 16.75 -16.83
C GLY A 559 -12.44 18.06 -16.07
N LYS A 560 -13.21 18.04 -14.98
CA LYS A 560 -13.19 19.11 -14.00
C LYS A 560 -12.13 18.82 -12.96
N ASP A 561 -11.32 19.81 -12.62
CA ASP A 561 -10.44 19.76 -11.46
C ASP A 561 -11.25 19.82 -10.14
N GLU A 562 -10.54 19.77 -9.02
CA GLU A 562 -11.13 19.87 -7.67
C GLU A 562 -11.90 21.18 -7.44
N PHE A 563 -11.71 22.19 -8.29
CA PHE A 563 -12.35 23.50 -8.22
C PHE A 563 -13.46 23.68 -9.26
N GLY A 564 -13.82 22.62 -9.98
CA GLY A 564 -14.88 22.61 -10.99
C GLY A 564 -14.52 23.28 -12.32
N ARG A 565 -13.25 23.68 -12.51
CA ARG A 565 -12.72 24.27 -13.74
C ARG A 565 -12.26 23.15 -14.68
N LYS A 566 -12.36 23.37 -15.98
CA LYS A 566 -11.76 22.45 -16.95
C LYS A 566 -10.25 22.66 -16.92
N HIS A 567 -9.49 21.61 -16.66
CA HIS A 567 -8.03 21.71 -16.71
C HIS A 567 -7.52 21.49 -18.14
N GLN A 568 -6.38 22.11 -18.45
CA GLN A 568 -5.67 21.89 -19.72
C GLN A 568 -5.07 20.47 -19.75
N SER A 569 -4.73 19.99 -20.94
CA SER A 569 -4.18 18.65 -21.09
C SER A 569 -2.75 18.62 -20.56
N SER A 570 -2.43 17.64 -19.72
CA SER A 570 -1.06 17.35 -19.31
C SER A 570 -0.18 16.83 -20.46
N LEU A 571 -0.77 16.54 -21.62
CA LEU A 571 -0.08 15.96 -22.77
C LEU A 571 0.65 16.98 -23.63
N ASP A 572 0.34 18.28 -23.52
CA ASP A 572 0.86 19.31 -24.44
C ASP A 572 2.40 19.27 -24.57
N GLY A 573 3.10 19.09 -23.45
CA GLY A 573 4.56 18.96 -23.44
C GLY A 573 5.07 17.69 -24.12
N VAL A 574 4.40 16.55 -23.90
CA VAL A 574 4.76 15.27 -24.52
C VAL A 574 4.48 15.29 -26.02
N GLU A 575 3.33 15.81 -26.43
CA GLU A 575 2.91 15.95 -27.82
C GLU A 575 3.91 16.78 -28.63
N ASN A 576 4.33 17.91 -28.06
CA ASN A 576 5.35 18.76 -28.67
C ASN A 576 6.69 18.00 -28.82
N ALA A 577 7.11 17.28 -27.78
CA ALA A 577 8.37 16.53 -27.80
C ALA A 577 8.37 15.37 -28.81
N ILE A 578 7.22 14.72 -29.02
CA ILE A 578 7.09 13.63 -29.98
C ILE A 578 6.67 14.10 -31.38
N GLN A 579 6.47 15.40 -31.60
CA GLN A 579 5.97 15.97 -32.85
C GLN A 579 4.64 15.33 -33.28
N PHE A 580 3.74 15.16 -32.30
CA PHE A 580 2.45 14.52 -32.49
C PHE A 580 1.51 15.38 -33.35
N ASP A 581 0.79 14.79 -34.30
CA ASP A 581 -0.37 15.42 -34.95
C ASP A 581 -1.60 14.51 -34.80
N LEU A 582 -2.60 14.97 -34.05
CA LEU A 582 -3.85 14.24 -33.83
C LEU A 582 -4.57 13.89 -35.15
N ARG A 583 -4.37 14.71 -36.20
CA ARG A 583 -5.03 14.53 -37.50
C ARG A 583 -4.61 13.27 -38.24
N ASP A 584 -3.50 12.65 -37.83
CA ASP A 584 -3.06 11.35 -38.36
C ASP A 584 -3.85 10.17 -37.77
N TRP A 585 -4.51 10.39 -36.64
CA TRP A 585 -5.16 9.34 -35.85
C TRP A 585 -6.67 9.49 -35.76
N TRP A 586 -7.19 10.72 -35.87
CA TRP A 586 -8.59 11.01 -35.64
C TRP A 586 -9.14 12.03 -36.64
N LYS A 587 -10.41 11.86 -36.99
CA LYS A 587 -11.17 12.77 -37.86
C LYS A 587 -12.58 13.03 -37.31
N PRO A 588 -13.11 14.24 -37.48
CA PRO A 588 -14.44 14.57 -37.00
C PRO A 588 -15.53 14.01 -37.92
N THR A 589 -16.56 13.41 -37.33
CA THR A 589 -17.78 12.92 -38.00
C THR A 589 -19.02 13.46 -37.29
N ALA A 590 -20.18 13.32 -37.94
CA ALA A 590 -21.47 13.68 -37.35
C ALA A 590 -21.69 12.91 -36.04
N ASP A 591 -21.36 11.62 -36.02
CA ASP A 591 -21.57 10.75 -34.87
C ASP A 591 -20.57 11.02 -33.73
N ASN A 592 -19.29 11.22 -34.03
CA ASN A 592 -18.26 11.28 -32.99
C ASN A 592 -18.06 12.67 -32.35
N LEU A 593 -18.43 13.76 -33.03
CA LEU A 593 -18.23 15.15 -32.58
C LEU A 593 -19.51 15.99 -32.73
N PHE A 594 -20.00 16.18 -33.96
CA PHE A 594 -20.95 17.27 -34.25
C PHE A 594 -22.34 17.04 -33.64
N SER A 595 -22.79 15.79 -33.53
CA SER A 595 -24.05 15.43 -32.86
C SER A 595 -24.05 15.80 -31.37
N HIS A 596 -22.88 15.89 -30.75
CA HIS A 596 -22.70 16.24 -29.35
C HIS A 596 -22.49 17.75 -29.11
N MET A 597 -22.28 18.53 -30.17
CA MET A 597 -22.13 19.99 -30.09
C MET A 597 -23.48 20.72 -30.12
N LYS A 598 -23.51 21.96 -29.65
CA LYS A 598 -24.65 22.87 -29.86
C LYS A 598 -24.58 23.45 -31.27
N LEU A 599 -25.74 23.72 -31.89
CA LEU A 599 -25.81 24.26 -33.27
C LEU A 599 -24.92 25.50 -33.48
N PRO A 600 -24.86 26.49 -32.56
CA PRO A 600 -23.95 27.64 -32.70
C PRO A 600 -22.46 27.23 -32.77
N HIS A 601 -22.05 26.20 -32.04
CA HIS A 601 -20.66 25.73 -32.06
C HIS A 601 -20.32 24.95 -33.34
N ILE A 602 -21.31 24.28 -33.96
CA ILE A 602 -21.12 23.65 -35.28
C ILE A 602 -20.88 24.74 -36.35
N VAL A 603 -21.67 25.81 -36.30
CA VAL A 603 -21.50 26.98 -37.19
C VAL A 603 -20.15 27.68 -36.93
N GLN A 604 -19.75 27.80 -35.67
CA GLN A 604 -18.44 28.35 -35.29
C GLN A 604 -17.29 27.49 -35.82
N ALA A 605 -17.38 26.16 -35.70
CA ALA A 605 -16.36 25.25 -36.23
C ALA A 605 -16.18 25.39 -37.75
N LEU A 606 -17.29 25.47 -38.50
CA LEU A 606 -17.25 25.74 -39.95
C LEU A 606 -16.67 27.11 -40.27
N SER A 607 -16.98 28.13 -39.46
CA SER A 607 -16.43 29.48 -39.64
C SER A 607 -14.93 29.54 -39.36
N GLN A 608 -14.47 28.89 -38.28
CA GLN A 608 -13.04 28.75 -37.93
C GLN A 608 -12.26 27.99 -39.00
N ALA A 609 -12.89 27.04 -39.69
CA ALA A 609 -12.31 26.33 -40.82
C ALA A 609 -12.25 27.14 -42.13
N GLY A 610 -12.67 28.42 -42.12
CA GLY A 610 -12.69 29.28 -43.31
C GLY A 610 -13.87 29.02 -44.25
N LEU A 611 -14.86 28.22 -43.84
CA LEU A 611 -16.00 27.82 -44.66
C LEU A 611 -17.24 28.68 -44.38
N ALA A 612 -17.11 30.00 -44.57
CA ALA A 612 -18.14 30.97 -44.23
C ALA A 612 -19.51 30.71 -44.90
N GLY A 613 -19.52 30.23 -46.16
CA GLY A 613 -20.75 29.85 -46.87
C GLY A 613 -21.46 28.65 -46.23
N ALA A 614 -20.71 27.57 -45.94
CA ALA A 614 -21.25 26.39 -45.28
C ALA A 614 -21.71 26.69 -43.84
N ALA A 615 -21.04 27.62 -43.15
CA ALA A 615 -21.47 28.08 -41.83
C ALA A 615 -22.83 28.81 -41.88
N GLN A 616 -23.06 29.67 -42.88
CA GLN A 616 -24.33 30.37 -43.06
C GLN A 616 -25.47 29.41 -43.42
N ASP A 617 -25.19 28.37 -44.21
CA ASP A 617 -26.15 27.33 -44.56
C ASP A 617 -26.49 26.47 -43.33
N ALA A 618 -25.47 26.04 -42.58
CA ALA A 618 -25.65 25.28 -41.34
C ALA A 618 -26.47 26.03 -40.28
N ALA A 619 -26.35 27.36 -40.20
CA ALA A 619 -27.13 28.19 -39.28
C ALA A 619 -28.65 28.13 -39.52
N LYS A 620 -29.09 27.75 -40.72
CA LYS A 620 -30.50 27.62 -41.10
C LYS A 620 -31.01 26.18 -41.04
N MET A 621 -30.14 25.21 -40.75
CA MET A 621 -30.45 23.79 -40.70
C MET A 621 -30.87 23.34 -39.29
N LYS A 622 -31.56 22.20 -39.21
CA LYS A 622 -31.74 21.51 -37.93
C LYS A 622 -30.41 20.93 -37.48
N LYS A 623 -30.20 20.79 -36.16
CA LYS A 623 -28.94 20.30 -35.58
C LYS A 623 -28.40 19.02 -36.22
N LYS A 624 -29.27 18.05 -36.52
CA LYS A 624 -28.86 16.79 -37.16
C LYS A 624 -28.32 17.03 -38.58
N ASP A 625 -29.08 17.74 -39.40
CA ASP A 625 -28.69 18.07 -40.78
C ASP A 625 -27.43 18.96 -40.80
N ALA A 626 -27.29 19.87 -39.83
CA ALA A 626 -26.10 20.70 -39.65
C ALA A 626 -24.86 19.87 -39.26
N ALA A 627 -25.03 18.79 -38.48
CA ALA A 627 -23.94 17.88 -38.11
C ALA A 627 -23.46 17.05 -39.32
N GLU A 628 -24.38 16.52 -40.13
CA GLU A 628 -24.05 15.81 -41.38
C GLU A 628 -23.42 16.76 -42.41
N HIS A 629 -23.93 18.00 -42.50
CA HIS A 629 -23.35 19.04 -43.33
C HIS A 629 -21.93 19.41 -42.88
N ALA A 630 -21.71 19.57 -41.57
CA ALA A 630 -20.39 19.84 -41.02
C ALA A 630 -19.41 18.71 -41.30
N GLU A 631 -19.81 17.44 -41.14
CA GLU A 631 -18.98 16.30 -41.53
C GLU A 631 -18.62 16.34 -43.03
N HIS A 632 -19.58 16.60 -43.93
CA HIS A 632 -19.33 16.62 -45.36
C HIS A 632 -18.23 17.61 -45.78
N PHE A 633 -18.18 18.79 -45.16
CA PHE A 633 -17.20 19.81 -45.48
C PHE A 633 -15.91 19.65 -44.66
N LEU A 634 -16.01 19.42 -43.36
CA LEU A 634 -14.86 19.32 -42.47
C LEU A 634 -14.09 18.03 -42.65
N SER A 635 -14.68 16.95 -43.16
CA SER A 635 -13.94 15.71 -43.50
C SER A 635 -13.02 15.87 -44.72
N LYS A 636 -13.26 16.87 -45.57
CA LYS A 636 -12.44 17.16 -46.76
C LYS A 636 -11.18 17.96 -46.44
N ILE A 637 -11.12 18.52 -45.24
CA ILE A 637 -9.98 19.26 -44.73
C ILE A 637 -9.47 18.55 -43.47
N ARG A 638 -8.17 18.61 -43.18
CA ARG A 638 -7.61 17.97 -41.97
C ARG A 638 -7.91 18.82 -40.73
N TRP A 639 -9.18 19.12 -40.48
CA TRP A 639 -9.65 19.99 -39.41
C TRP A 639 -9.87 19.21 -38.11
N VAL A 640 -9.45 19.83 -37.01
CA VAL A 640 -9.67 19.35 -35.63
C VAL A 640 -9.96 20.55 -34.74
N PRO A 641 -10.76 20.41 -33.66
CA PRO A 641 -11.02 21.51 -32.74
C PRO A 641 -9.74 22.03 -32.09
N GLU A 642 -9.63 23.35 -31.91
CA GLU A 642 -8.43 24.01 -31.37
C GLU A 642 -8.02 23.45 -30.00
N TRP A 643 -8.98 23.24 -29.10
CA TRP A 643 -8.75 22.70 -27.76
C TRP A 643 -8.29 21.23 -27.72
N MET A 644 -8.34 20.51 -28.85
CA MET A 644 -7.78 19.16 -28.99
C MET A 644 -6.33 19.14 -29.48
N THR A 645 -5.71 20.31 -29.64
CA THR A 645 -4.34 20.46 -30.14
C THR A 645 -3.55 21.40 -29.24
N SER A 646 -2.27 21.12 -29.03
CA SER A 646 -1.35 22.02 -28.32
C SER A 646 -1.25 23.39 -29.04
N ALA A 647 -1.24 24.47 -28.25
CA ALA A 647 -1.12 25.85 -28.76
C ALA A 647 0.18 26.09 -29.55
N ASP A 648 1.26 25.38 -29.24
CA ASP A 648 2.52 25.48 -29.96
C ASP A 648 2.48 24.73 -31.29
N ASN A 649 1.76 23.62 -31.34
CA ASN A 649 1.54 22.85 -32.55
C ASN A 649 0.69 23.66 -33.55
N GLN A 650 -0.30 24.41 -33.06
CA GLN A 650 -1.08 25.36 -33.86
C GLN A 650 -0.21 26.45 -34.51
N LYS A 651 0.76 27.01 -33.77
CA LYS A 651 1.70 28.02 -34.29
C LYS A 651 2.64 27.43 -35.35
N GLN A 652 3.15 26.21 -35.14
CA GLN A 652 4.01 25.52 -36.12
C GLN A 652 3.26 25.17 -37.41
N LEU A 653 1.97 24.82 -37.30
CA LEU A 653 1.08 24.55 -38.44
C LEU A 653 0.70 25.82 -39.22
N ALA A 654 0.43 26.93 -38.52
CA ALA A 654 0.22 28.23 -39.17
C ALA A 654 1.46 28.66 -39.97
N ALA A 655 2.66 28.50 -39.40
CA ALA A 655 3.92 28.78 -40.09
C ALA A 655 4.17 27.88 -41.31
N LYS A 656 3.81 26.58 -41.25
CA LYS A 656 3.90 25.65 -42.39
C LYS A 656 2.90 25.98 -43.50
N SER A 657 1.68 26.42 -43.13
CA SER A 657 0.66 26.84 -44.09
C SER A 657 1.01 28.16 -44.77
N GLU A 658 1.62 29.11 -44.06
CA GLU A 658 2.13 30.36 -44.64
C GLU A 658 3.32 30.11 -45.56
N LEU A 659 4.21 29.16 -45.21
CA LEU A 659 5.32 28.75 -46.10
C LEU A 659 4.82 28.07 -47.38
N SER A 660 3.80 27.20 -47.31
CA SER A 660 3.28 26.51 -48.49
C SER A 660 2.49 27.45 -49.42
N LEU A 661 1.79 28.44 -48.85
CA LEU A 661 1.15 29.53 -49.61
C LEU A 661 2.18 30.47 -50.24
N ALA A 662 3.30 30.76 -49.57
CA ALA A 662 4.39 31.58 -50.12
C ALA A 662 5.14 30.88 -51.26
N ILE A 663 5.33 29.55 -51.18
CA ILE A 663 5.93 28.77 -52.27
C ILE A 663 4.98 28.70 -53.48
N SER A 664 3.67 28.55 -53.25
CA SER A 664 2.64 28.59 -54.31
C SER A 664 2.52 29.96 -55.02
N GLN A 665 2.94 31.05 -54.40
CA GLN A 665 2.91 32.40 -55.02
C GLN A 665 4.21 32.76 -55.75
N ASN A 666 5.33 32.10 -55.44
CA ASN A 666 6.59 32.30 -56.16
C ASN A 666 6.70 31.47 -57.46
N ASP A 667 5.88 30.43 -57.63
CA ASP A 667 5.84 29.62 -58.87
C ASP A 667 4.99 30.24 -60.00
N THR A 668 4.46 31.46 -59.81
CA THR A 668 3.70 32.19 -60.86
C THR A 668 4.46 33.30 -61.58
N ASP A 669 5.75 33.56 -61.26
CA ASP A 669 6.51 34.69 -61.82
C ASP A 669 7.88 34.32 -62.42
N ALA A 670 8.05 33.10 -62.93
CA ALA A 670 9.24 32.71 -63.67
C ALA A 670 8.93 31.86 -64.92
N ASP A 671 8.30 32.46 -65.94
CA ASP A 671 8.38 31.95 -67.31
C ASP A 671 8.41 33.10 -68.34
N ALA A 672 9.62 33.46 -68.79
CA ALA A 672 9.86 34.10 -70.10
C ALA A 672 11.36 34.14 -70.47
N GLY A 673 11.77 33.20 -71.34
CA GLY A 673 12.98 33.25 -72.18
C GLY A 673 14.27 32.70 -71.54
N ASP A 674 15.14 31.96 -72.22
CA ASP A 674 15.32 31.71 -73.64
C ASP A 674 16.09 30.40 -73.85
N VAL A 675 15.88 29.80 -75.01
CA VAL A 675 16.38 28.52 -75.51
C VAL A 675 17.88 28.61 -75.83
N THR A 676 18.69 27.63 -75.41
CA THR A 676 19.66 26.99 -76.31
C THR A 676 20.10 25.62 -75.82
N ASP A 677 20.21 24.76 -76.82
CA ASP A 677 20.43 23.34 -76.89
C ASP A 677 21.93 22.98 -76.74
N HIS A 678 22.28 21.94 -75.96
CA HIS A 678 23.43 21.05 -76.22
C HIS A 678 23.47 19.82 -75.29
N ASN A 679 23.02 18.70 -75.85
CA ASN A 679 23.70 17.39 -75.92
C ASN A 679 24.65 16.92 -74.78
N ASN A 680 24.27 15.76 -74.20
CA ASN A 680 25.02 14.50 -74.07
C ASN A 680 25.24 13.94 -72.63
N PRO A 681 25.17 12.61 -72.41
CA PRO A 681 24.93 11.97 -71.10
C PRO A 681 26.17 11.29 -70.47
N ALA A 682 25.93 10.78 -69.24
CA ALA A 682 26.61 9.66 -68.55
C ALA A 682 27.70 9.97 -67.50
N CYS A 683 27.44 9.43 -66.28
CA CYS A 683 28.32 8.75 -65.29
C CYS A 683 27.79 9.06 -63.87
N ALA A 684 27.17 8.14 -63.13
CA ALA A 684 27.74 6.96 -62.47
C ALA A 684 28.94 7.30 -61.56
N ALA A 685 28.65 7.58 -60.28
CA ALA A 685 29.37 7.13 -59.08
C ALA A 685 28.52 7.46 -57.85
#